data_AF-A0A3B3Q8H3-F1
#
_entry.id   AF-A0A3B3Q8H3-F1
#
_cell.length_a   1.000
_cell.length_b   1.000
_cell.length_c   1.000
_cell.angle_alpha   90.00
_cell.angle_beta   90.00
_cell.angle_gamma   90.00
#
_symmetry.space_group_name_H-M   'P 1'
#
loop_
_entity.id
_entity.type
_entity.pdbx_description
1 polymer ?
#
loop_
_entity_poly.entity_id
_entity_poly.type
_entity_poly.pdbx_seq_one_letter_code
_entity_poly.pdbx_strand_id
1 'polypeptide(L)'
;MADRMAARLQAQEEQIQQLSLEVKRLLEGLCGEQNAAHSFAPSPELEGLRAENEKLKYRIVHLRRGIQAELEMGAQGQEHAAKCHGKQAEKEGEKTQVQAVPLRKKDEKQKPEKTEKTNGVNKVPPQRKEPHPWPAYVADRLQLYDKLKMESDALLAKRAVESQPITVQLPDGKTMEAQSWVTSPYQLACKISQGLADSAVISRVDGELWDLDRPLERDCALELLRFDDEDARAVYWHSSAHVLGEAMEQFYGGCLCYGPPIENGFYYDMFLDGQRGVSSTEFGTLEGICRTVMKEKQPFERLEISKETLLQMFKYNKFKCRILNEKVTTPTTTVYRCGPLIDLCRGPHVRHTGKIKAMKIYKNSSTYWEGRSDMETLQRIYGISFPDTKMLKEWERFQEEARNRDHRKIGKEQELFFFHELSPGSCFFLPRGAYLYNTLMEFIKEEYWMRGFEEVASPSIYNSKLWETSGHWQHYSENMFSFPVEQDIFALKPMNCPGHCLMFSHRPRSWRELPLRLADFGVLHRNELSGTLTGLTRVRRFQQDDAHIFCAMEQIEMEMKGCLDFLRSVYDVFGFSFQLFLSTRPEKFLGDIAIWDQAEKQLENSLNEFGEPWKLNPGDGAFYGPKIDIKIKDAIGRYHQCATIQLDFQLPIRFDLSFVGKDADDKARPVIIHRAILGSVERMIAILTENYAGKWPLWLSPRQVMLVPVNPSLEEYAKAVCEQFVEAGFMADADLDSSCLLNKKVRNAQLAQYNFILVVGEKEKMTNSVNVRTRDNKVHGEMPVAEVLARLSLLKQSRCRCAEEEF
;
A
#
# COMPACT_ATOMS: atom_id res chain seq x y z
N MET A 1 3.43 -33.88 19.60
CA MET A 1 3.04 -32.50 19.94
C MET A 1 1.60 -32.46 20.43
N ALA A 2 0.69 -33.19 19.75
CA ALA A 2 -0.69 -33.46 20.15
C ALA A 2 -0.95 -33.58 21.67
N ASP A 3 -0.22 -34.39 22.44
CA ASP A 3 -0.49 -34.58 23.89
C ASP A 3 -0.36 -33.28 24.71
N ARG A 4 0.59 -32.41 24.36
CA ARG A 4 0.74 -31.09 25.01
C ARG A 4 -0.39 -30.14 24.61
N MET A 5 -0.91 -30.28 23.39
CA MET A 5 -2.07 -29.50 22.93
C MET A 5 -3.37 -30.00 23.55
N ALA A 6 -3.52 -31.32 23.76
CA ALA A 6 -4.65 -31.93 24.47
C ALA A 6 -4.68 -31.50 25.95
N ALA A 7 -3.54 -31.54 26.65
CA ALA A 7 -3.44 -31.02 28.02
C ALA A 7 -3.77 -29.51 28.11
N ARG A 8 -3.34 -28.72 27.11
CA ARG A 8 -3.69 -27.29 27.02
C ARG A 8 -5.17 -27.06 26.71
N LEU A 9 -5.78 -27.92 25.89
CA LEU A 9 -7.21 -27.88 25.59
C LEU A 9 -8.03 -28.16 26.86
N GLN A 10 -7.70 -29.21 27.61
CA GLN A 10 -8.36 -29.56 28.86
C GLN A 10 -8.29 -28.41 29.88
N ALA A 11 -7.11 -27.82 30.08
CA ALA A 11 -6.95 -26.67 30.99
C ALA A 11 -7.78 -25.44 30.58
N GLN A 12 -7.96 -25.20 29.27
CA GLN A 12 -8.83 -24.12 28.78
C GLN A 12 -10.33 -24.45 28.87
N GLU A 13 -10.71 -25.73 28.75
CA GLU A 13 -12.08 -26.18 29.00
C GLU A 13 -12.48 -25.99 30.47
N GLU A 14 -11.59 -26.33 31.41
CA GLU A 14 -11.77 -26.07 32.84
C GLU A 14 -11.85 -24.56 33.15
N GLN A 15 -10.98 -23.74 32.53
CA GLN A 15 -11.01 -22.27 32.70
C GLN A 15 -12.32 -21.64 32.20
N ILE A 16 -12.87 -22.11 31.06
CA ILE A 16 -14.18 -21.65 30.57
C ILE A 16 -15.31 -22.09 31.49
N GLN A 17 -15.26 -23.30 32.06
CA GLN A 17 -16.28 -23.73 33.03
C GLN A 17 -16.30 -22.82 34.26
N GLN A 18 -15.14 -22.48 34.82
CA GLN A 18 -15.03 -21.56 35.95
C GLN A 18 -15.54 -20.15 35.62
N LEU A 19 -15.10 -19.56 34.51
CA LEU A 19 -15.57 -18.24 34.05
C LEU A 19 -17.07 -18.23 33.74
N SER A 20 -17.62 -19.31 33.19
CA SER A 20 -19.06 -19.42 32.92
C SER A 20 -19.87 -19.53 34.21
N LEU A 21 -19.32 -20.18 35.25
CA LEU A 21 -19.93 -20.25 36.58
C LEU A 21 -19.96 -18.86 37.24
N GLU A 22 -18.86 -18.10 37.18
CA GLU A 22 -18.78 -16.76 37.79
C GLU A 22 -19.64 -15.74 37.04
N VAL A 23 -19.66 -15.76 35.70
CA VAL A 23 -20.60 -14.95 34.89
C VAL A 23 -22.05 -15.28 35.25
N LYS A 24 -22.39 -16.55 35.50
CA LYS A 24 -23.73 -16.96 35.94
C LYS A 24 -24.04 -16.46 37.35
N ARG A 25 -23.10 -16.57 38.29
CA ARG A 25 -23.24 -16.07 39.67
C ARG A 25 -23.45 -14.55 39.72
N LEU A 26 -22.72 -13.79 38.90
CA LEU A 26 -22.89 -12.33 38.79
C LEU A 26 -24.25 -11.96 38.17
N LEU A 27 -24.73 -12.72 37.19
CA LEU A 27 -26.08 -12.57 36.64
C LEU A 27 -27.18 -12.87 37.68
N GLU A 28 -27.02 -13.93 38.47
CA GLU A 28 -27.97 -14.29 39.53
C GLU A 28 -27.97 -13.25 40.66
N GLY A 29 -26.82 -12.67 41.00
CA GLY A 29 -26.70 -11.54 41.93
C GLY A 29 -27.43 -10.28 41.43
N LEU A 30 -27.27 -9.92 40.15
CA LEU A 30 -27.97 -8.78 39.53
C LEU A 30 -29.50 -8.96 39.48
N CYS A 31 -30.00 -10.21 39.41
CA CYS A 31 -31.44 -10.49 39.47
C CYS A 31 -32.00 -10.54 40.91
N GLY A 32 -31.16 -10.53 41.94
CA GLY A 32 -31.59 -10.59 43.35
C GLY A 32 -32.10 -9.27 43.93
N GLU A 33 -31.70 -8.13 43.37
CA GLU A 33 -32.01 -6.80 43.90
C GLU A 33 -33.12 -6.07 43.11
N GLN A 34 -34.35 -6.37 43.51
CA GLN A 34 -35.60 -5.59 43.34
C GLN A 34 -36.27 -5.48 41.96
N ASN A 35 -37.60 -5.68 42.00
CA ASN A 35 -38.56 -5.38 40.93
C ASN A 35 -38.66 -3.86 40.68
N ALA A 36 -38.11 -3.36 39.57
CA ALA A 36 -38.58 -2.12 38.94
C ALA A 36 -38.21 -2.08 37.44
N ALA A 37 -39.11 -1.57 36.60
CA ALA A 37 -38.91 -1.53 35.15
C ALA A 37 -38.00 -0.36 34.72
N HIS A 38 -36.68 -0.59 34.69
CA HIS A 38 -35.71 0.23 33.97
C HIS A 38 -34.70 -0.67 33.24
N SER A 39 -34.21 -0.22 32.09
CA SER A 39 -33.25 -0.97 31.26
C SER A 39 -31.86 -0.97 31.91
N PHE A 40 -31.49 -2.09 32.54
CA PHE A 40 -30.13 -2.30 33.02
C PHE A 40 -29.15 -2.46 31.85
N ALA A 41 -28.21 -1.52 31.72
CA ALA A 41 -26.96 -1.78 31.02
C ALA A 41 -26.12 -2.74 31.88
N PRO A 42 -25.48 -3.78 31.31
CA PRO A 42 -24.61 -4.67 32.07
C PRO A 42 -23.40 -3.91 32.61
N SER A 43 -22.85 -4.34 33.76
CA SER A 43 -21.67 -3.69 34.33
C SER A 43 -20.45 -3.92 33.43
N PRO A 44 -19.49 -2.96 33.36
CA PRO A 44 -18.27 -3.13 32.56
C PRO A 44 -17.45 -4.37 32.92
N GLU A 45 -17.51 -4.81 34.18
CA GLU A 45 -16.88 -6.05 34.64
C GLU A 45 -17.56 -7.30 34.05
N LEU A 46 -18.89 -7.32 33.98
CA LEU A 46 -19.65 -8.41 33.36
C LEU A 46 -19.43 -8.47 31.84
N GLU A 47 -19.32 -7.32 31.18
CA GLU A 47 -18.94 -7.26 29.76
C GLU A 47 -17.50 -7.73 29.54
N GLY A 48 -16.56 -7.34 30.41
CA GLY A 48 -15.17 -7.81 30.39
C GLY A 48 -15.06 -9.33 30.50
N LEU A 49 -15.73 -9.93 31.50
CA LEU A 49 -15.74 -11.39 31.70
C LEU A 49 -16.44 -12.14 30.56
N ARG A 50 -17.50 -11.57 29.96
CA ARG A 50 -18.13 -12.13 28.75
C ARG A 50 -17.18 -12.11 27.55
N ALA A 51 -16.49 -10.99 27.32
CA ALA A 51 -15.51 -10.86 26.25
C ALA A 51 -14.30 -11.81 26.43
N GLU A 52 -13.86 -12.03 27.66
CA GLU A 52 -12.80 -13.02 27.96
C GLU A 52 -13.27 -14.46 27.73
N ASN A 53 -14.50 -14.79 28.14
CA ASN A 53 -15.11 -16.11 27.91
C ASN A 53 -15.24 -16.42 26.41
N GLU A 54 -15.69 -15.47 25.59
CA GLU A 54 -15.70 -15.62 24.12
C GLU A 54 -14.31 -15.77 23.51
N LYS A 55 -13.31 -14.99 23.97
CA LYS A 55 -11.91 -15.15 23.53
C LYS A 55 -11.35 -16.53 23.85
N LEU A 56 -11.73 -17.14 24.98
CA LEU A 56 -11.34 -18.51 25.32
C LEU A 56 -12.06 -19.57 24.47
N LYS A 57 -13.37 -19.43 24.22
CA LYS A 57 -14.11 -20.30 23.30
C LYS A 57 -13.47 -20.31 21.90
N TYR A 58 -13.10 -19.14 21.39
CA TYR A 58 -12.43 -19.00 20.11
C TYR A 58 -11.05 -19.71 20.07
N ARG A 59 -10.27 -19.61 21.16
CA ARG A 59 -8.98 -20.32 21.31
C ARG A 59 -9.15 -21.84 21.31
N ILE A 60 -10.21 -22.37 21.92
CA ILE A 60 -10.53 -23.80 21.89
C ILE A 60 -10.81 -24.31 20.47
N VAL A 61 -11.55 -23.56 19.65
CA VAL A 61 -11.83 -23.94 18.25
C VAL A 61 -10.52 -24.10 17.47
N HIS A 62 -9.56 -23.20 17.69
CA HIS A 62 -8.23 -23.30 17.08
C HIS A 62 -7.37 -24.43 17.65
N LEU A 63 -7.38 -24.68 18.96
CA LEU A 63 -6.65 -25.82 19.55
C LEU A 63 -7.21 -27.16 19.04
N ARG A 64 -8.53 -27.32 18.95
CA ARG A 64 -9.17 -28.52 18.39
C ARG A 64 -8.80 -28.73 16.92
N ARG A 65 -8.80 -27.66 16.10
CA ARG A 65 -8.31 -27.70 14.71
C ARG A 65 -6.82 -28.04 14.60
N GLY A 66 -5.98 -27.54 15.52
CA GLY A 66 -4.56 -27.86 15.57
C GLY A 66 -4.28 -29.32 15.96
N ILE A 67 -5.01 -29.86 16.93
CA ILE A 67 -4.93 -31.28 17.31
C ILE A 67 -5.38 -32.17 16.15
N GLN A 68 -6.48 -31.82 15.46
CA GLN A 68 -6.96 -32.50 14.27
C GLN A 68 -5.87 -32.59 13.19
N ALA A 69 -5.24 -31.45 12.85
CA ALA A 69 -4.17 -31.39 11.84
C ALA A 69 -2.91 -32.19 12.24
N GLU A 70 -2.51 -32.15 13.51
CA GLU A 70 -1.38 -32.95 14.03
C GLU A 70 -1.65 -34.47 13.95
N LEU A 71 -2.87 -34.90 14.27
CA LEU A 71 -3.28 -36.31 14.15
C LEU A 71 -3.31 -36.77 12.69
N GLU A 72 -3.78 -35.92 11.77
CA GLU A 72 -3.80 -36.18 10.34
C GLU A 72 -2.38 -36.26 9.74
N MET A 73 -1.47 -35.36 10.14
CA MET A 73 -0.04 -35.45 9.76
C MET A 73 0.64 -36.70 10.33
N GLY A 74 0.31 -37.10 11.57
CA GLY A 74 0.81 -38.33 12.18
C GLY A 74 0.40 -39.59 11.41
N ALA A 75 -0.86 -39.65 10.96
CA ALA A 75 -1.37 -40.76 10.14
C ALA A 75 -0.70 -40.81 8.75
N GLN A 76 -0.51 -39.67 8.09
CA GLN A 76 0.16 -39.58 6.79
C GLN A 76 1.65 -39.97 6.88
N GLY A 77 2.33 -39.63 7.97
CA GLY A 77 3.72 -40.03 8.22
C GLY A 77 3.90 -41.55 8.33
N GLN A 78 2.95 -42.26 8.95
CA GLN A 78 2.96 -43.72 9.05
C GLN A 78 2.71 -44.41 7.69
N GLU A 79 1.80 -43.88 6.86
CA GLU A 79 1.61 -44.39 5.49
C GLU A 79 2.86 -44.18 4.60
N HIS A 80 3.53 -43.03 4.72
CA HIS A 80 4.73 -42.74 3.92
C HIS A 80 5.91 -43.64 4.30
N ALA A 81 6.10 -43.92 5.59
CA ALA A 81 7.10 -44.88 6.06
C ALA A 81 6.87 -46.29 5.49
N ALA A 82 5.61 -46.76 5.47
CA ALA A 82 5.24 -48.05 4.89
C ALA A 82 5.48 -48.12 3.38
N LYS A 83 5.25 -47.02 2.63
CA LYS A 83 5.44 -46.98 1.17
C LYS A 83 6.92 -46.87 0.75
N CYS A 84 7.80 -46.30 1.57
CA CYS A 84 9.22 -46.15 1.24
C CYS A 84 10.03 -47.46 1.28
N HIS A 85 9.64 -48.47 2.07
CA HIS A 85 10.34 -49.77 2.10
C HIS A 85 10.06 -50.67 0.88
N GLY A 86 9.09 -50.32 0.02
CA GLY A 86 8.67 -51.15 -1.12
C GLY A 86 9.26 -50.79 -2.49
N LYS A 87 10.18 -49.80 -2.59
CA LYS A 87 10.63 -49.24 -3.89
C LYS A 87 12.16 -49.14 -4.08
N GLN A 88 12.94 -49.97 -3.40
CA GLN A 88 14.40 -50.01 -3.57
C GLN A 88 14.93 -51.19 -4.40
N ALA A 89 14.05 -51.87 -5.14
CA ALA A 89 14.41 -52.91 -6.09
C ALA A 89 13.66 -52.72 -7.42
N GLU A 90 14.20 -51.91 -8.33
CA GLU A 90 14.18 -52.15 -9.79
C GLU A 90 14.91 -51.04 -10.59
N LYS A 91 15.63 -51.45 -11.64
CA LYS A 91 16.10 -50.68 -12.82
C LYS A 91 17.33 -49.78 -12.68
N GLU A 92 18.49 -50.43 -12.78
CA GLU A 92 19.57 -49.96 -13.67
C GLU A 92 19.26 -50.29 -15.15
N GLY A 93 19.94 -49.61 -16.09
CA GLY A 93 19.86 -49.81 -17.55
C GLY A 93 18.97 -48.79 -18.27
N GLU A 94 19.39 -48.03 -19.30
CA GLU A 94 20.33 -48.28 -20.40
C GLU A 94 20.79 -46.94 -21.06
N LYS A 95 21.73 -46.95 -22.03
CA LYS A 95 22.40 -45.74 -22.60
C LYS A 95 22.17 -45.53 -24.11
N THR A 96 22.46 -44.29 -24.57
CA THR A 96 22.87 -43.88 -25.95
C THR A 96 21.73 -43.83 -27.01
N GLN A 97 21.60 -42.83 -27.90
CA GLN A 97 22.60 -42.21 -28.81
C GLN A 97 22.17 -40.80 -29.33
N VAL A 98 23.08 -40.12 -30.05
CA VAL A 98 22.91 -38.76 -30.62
C VAL A 98 23.12 -38.78 -32.15
N GLN A 99 22.27 -38.06 -32.92
CA GLN A 99 22.53 -37.65 -34.32
C GLN A 99 21.89 -36.28 -34.63
N ALA A 100 22.28 -35.64 -35.75
CA ALA A 100 22.13 -34.18 -35.95
C ALA A 100 21.90 -33.74 -37.41
N VAL A 101 21.37 -32.50 -37.59
CA VAL A 101 21.48 -31.62 -38.80
C VAL A 101 20.64 -32.05 -40.05
N PRO A 102 20.16 -31.17 -40.99
CA PRO A 102 20.53 -29.78 -41.31
C PRO A 102 19.43 -28.69 -41.51
N LEU A 103 19.90 -27.45 -41.71
CA LEU A 103 19.20 -26.25 -42.23
C LEU A 103 19.19 -26.14 -43.78
N ARG A 104 18.19 -25.43 -44.34
CA ARG A 104 18.11 -24.60 -45.60
C ARG A 104 16.62 -24.54 -46.05
N LYS A 105 16.08 -23.56 -46.80
CA LYS A 105 16.54 -22.28 -47.43
C LYS A 105 15.31 -21.35 -47.65
N LYS A 106 15.54 -20.10 -48.10
CA LYS A 106 14.51 -19.14 -48.57
C LYS A 106 14.06 -19.45 -50.01
N ASP A 107 12.85 -19.00 -50.37
CA ASP A 107 12.38 -18.43 -51.66
C ASP A 107 10.93 -17.92 -51.43
N GLU A 108 10.24 -17.15 -52.27
CA GLU A 108 10.49 -15.85 -52.92
C GLU A 108 9.09 -15.27 -53.29
N LYS A 109 8.97 -14.08 -53.91
CA LYS A 109 7.68 -13.35 -54.08
C LYS A 109 6.93 -13.74 -55.36
N GLN A 110 5.59 -13.76 -55.33
CA GLN A 110 4.75 -13.45 -56.51
C GLN A 110 3.50 -12.62 -56.17
N LYS A 111 3.15 -11.70 -57.08
CA LYS A 111 1.85 -11.01 -57.26
C LYS A 111 1.39 -11.29 -58.71
N PRO A 112 0.11 -11.58 -58.95
CA PRO A 112 -0.75 -10.71 -59.79
C PRO A 112 -2.25 -10.70 -59.37
N GLU A 113 -3.17 -9.80 -59.79
CA GLU A 113 -3.04 -8.40 -60.24
C GLU A 113 -4.34 -7.58 -59.96
N LYS A 114 -5.17 -7.23 -60.96
CA LYS A 114 -6.52 -6.62 -60.89
C LYS A 114 -7.37 -7.10 -62.08
N THR A 115 -8.70 -7.17 -61.90
CA THR A 115 -9.69 -7.10 -63.00
C THR A 115 -11.01 -6.48 -62.52
N GLU A 116 -11.81 -5.98 -63.45
CA GLU A 116 -12.90 -5.02 -63.17
C GLU A 116 -14.33 -5.60 -63.13
N LYS A 117 -15.21 -4.73 -62.60
CA LYS A 117 -16.67 -4.75 -62.43
C LYS A 117 -17.53 -5.43 -63.52
N THR A 118 -18.63 -6.04 -63.08
CA THR A 118 -19.97 -5.94 -63.72
C THR A 118 -21.07 -5.84 -62.64
N ASN A 119 -22.23 -5.26 -63.00
CA ASN A 119 -23.35 -4.94 -62.09
C ASN A 119 -24.44 -6.03 -62.09
N GLY A 120 -25.21 -6.18 -61.00
CA GLY A 120 -26.47 -6.96 -61.05
C GLY A 120 -27.16 -7.35 -59.73
N VAL A 121 -27.85 -6.40 -59.07
CA VAL A 121 -29.14 -6.58 -58.34
C VAL A 121 -29.42 -7.91 -57.60
N ASN A 122 -29.39 -7.95 -56.26
CA ASN A 122 -30.57 -7.67 -55.41
C ASN A 122 -30.23 -7.66 -53.89
N LYS A 123 -31.10 -7.07 -53.05
CA LYS A 123 -30.83 -6.80 -51.62
C LYS A 123 -31.19 -7.97 -50.69
N VAL A 124 -30.26 -8.29 -49.77
CA VAL A 124 -30.53 -8.91 -48.45
C VAL A 124 -29.80 -8.06 -47.39
N PRO A 125 -30.35 -7.80 -46.19
CA PRO A 125 -29.67 -6.97 -45.20
C PRO A 125 -28.38 -7.65 -44.72
N PRO A 126 -27.23 -6.94 -44.65
CA PRO A 126 -26.01 -7.54 -44.16
C PRO A 126 -26.11 -7.80 -42.65
N GLN A 127 -25.92 -9.06 -42.25
CA GLN A 127 -25.59 -9.40 -40.87
C GLN A 127 -24.36 -8.58 -40.45
N ARG A 128 -24.44 -7.91 -39.29
CA ARG A 128 -23.27 -7.26 -38.69
C ARG A 128 -22.26 -8.34 -38.31
N LYS A 129 -21.15 -8.43 -39.04
CA LYS A 129 -20.00 -9.24 -38.62
C LYS A 129 -19.40 -8.57 -37.37
N GLU A 130 -19.33 -9.31 -36.28
CA GLU A 130 -18.59 -8.86 -35.09
C GLU A 130 -17.10 -8.71 -35.45
N PRO A 131 -16.45 -7.62 -35.01
CA PRO A 131 -15.06 -7.33 -35.41
C PRO A 131 -14.02 -8.27 -34.78
N HIS A 132 -14.40 -9.03 -33.74
CA HIS A 132 -13.53 -9.99 -33.04
C HIS A 132 -14.31 -11.29 -32.79
N PRO A 133 -14.03 -12.38 -33.54
CA PRO A 133 -14.68 -13.66 -33.31
C PRO A 133 -14.17 -14.31 -32.01
N TRP A 134 -15.07 -14.89 -31.24
CA TRP A 134 -14.73 -15.60 -30.01
C TRP A 134 -13.76 -16.78 -30.26
N PRO A 135 -12.81 -17.04 -29.34
CA PRO A 135 -11.97 -18.23 -29.41
C PRO A 135 -12.79 -19.53 -29.39
N ALA A 136 -12.39 -20.53 -30.16
CA ALA A 136 -13.15 -21.77 -30.34
C ALA A 136 -13.48 -22.50 -29.03
N TYR A 137 -12.58 -22.44 -28.03
CA TYR A 137 -12.77 -23.08 -26.72
C TYR A 137 -13.96 -22.51 -25.92
N VAL A 138 -14.46 -21.31 -26.24
CA VAL A 138 -15.56 -20.68 -25.50
C VAL A 138 -16.86 -21.46 -25.69
N ALA A 139 -17.11 -22.00 -26.88
CA ALA A 139 -18.29 -22.83 -27.15
C ALA A 139 -18.26 -24.14 -26.34
N ASP A 140 -17.14 -24.86 -26.36
CA ASP A 140 -16.95 -26.10 -25.59
C ASP A 140 -17.08 -25.87 -24.08
N ARG A 141 -16.50 -24.76 -23.59
CA ARG A 141 -16.55 -24.33 -22.18
C ARG A 141 -17.99 -24.05 -21.73
N LEU A 142 -18.77 -23.34 -22.55
CA LEU A 142 -20.18 -23.04 -22.28
C LEU A 142 -21.04 -24.29 -22.30
N GLN A 143 -20.87 -25.17 -23.29
CA GLN A 143 -21.63 -26.43 -23.36
C GLN A 143 -21.39 -27.32 -22.12
N LEU A 144 -20.15 -27.40 -21.65
CA LEU A 144 -19.83 -28.11 -20.41
C LEU A 144 -20.44 -27.44 -19.17
N TYR A 145 -20.39 -26.11 -19.08
CA TYR A 145 -21.01 -25.37 -17.98
C TYR A 145 -22.53 -25.56 -17.95
N ASP A 146 -23.23 -25.40 -19.07
CA ASP A 146 -24.69 -25.53 -19.12
C ASP A 146 -25.15 -26.92 -18.65
N LYS A 147 -24.42 -27.98 -19.01
CA LYS A 147 -24.66 -29.34 -18.49
C LYS A 147 -24.52 -29.40 -16.96
N LEU A 148 -23.41 -28.92 -16.42
CA LEU A 148 -23.13 -28.95 -14.97
C LEU A 148 -24.10 -28.06 -14.18
N LYS A 149 -24.53 -26.95 -14.78
CA LYS A 149 -25.54 -26.04 -14.22
C LYS A 149 -26.89 -26.73 -14.09
N MET A 150 -27.34 -27.47 -15.12
CA MET A 150 -28.55 -28.28 -15.04
C MET A 150 -28.49 -29.34 -13.92
N GLU A 151 -27.34 -30.02 -13.76
CA GLU A 151 -27.13 -31.00 -12.70
C GLU A 151 -27.19 -30.36 -11.29
N SER A 152 -26.56 -29.19 -11.12
CA SER A 152 -26.59 -28.41 -9.86
C SER A 152 -27.97 -27.84 -9.55
N ASP A 153 -28.69 -27.30 -10.54
CA ASP A 153 -30.02 -26.74 -10.34
C ASP A 153 -31.03 -27.83 -9.95
N ALA A 154 -30.89 -29.04 -10.51
CA ALA A 154 -31.67 -30.21 -10.08
C ALA A 154 -31.34 -30.65 -8.64
N LEU A 155 -30.10 -30.47 -8.17
CA LEU A 155 -29.72 -30.73 -6.77
C LEU A 155 -30.26 -29.67 -5.82
N LEU A 156 -30.17 -28.39 -6.18
CA LEU A 156 -30.73 -27.28 -5.41
C LEU A 156 -32.25 -27.36 -5.32
N ALA A 157 -32.95 -27.71 -6.41
CA ALA A 157 -34.38 -27.94 -6.42
C ALA A 157 -34.81 -29.07 -5.46
N LYS A 158 -34.02 -30.16 -5.34
CA LYS A 158 -34.28 -31.21 -4.35
C LYS A 158 -34.13 -30.70 -2.91
N ARG A 159 -33.06 -29.95 -2.60
CA ARG A 159 -32.87 -29.34 -1.28
C ARG A 159 -33.97 -28.33 -0.92
N ALA A 160 -34.46 -27.59 -1.92
CA ALA A 160 -35.58 -26.65 -1.76
C ALA A 160 -36.93 -27.34 -1.49
N VAL A 161 -37.12 -28.61 -1.89
CA VAL A 161 -38.31 -29.41 -1.51
C VAL A 161 -38.22 -29.85 -0.03
N GLU A 162 -37.00 -30.03 0.49
CA GLU A 162 -36.72 -30.34 1.89
C GLU A 162 -36.51 -29.07 2.75
N SER A 163 -36.97 -27.90 2.27
CA SER A 163 -36.80 -26.62 2.95
C SER A 163 -37.47 -26.58 4.32
N GLN A 164 -36.83 -25.91 5.28
CA GLN A 164 -37.32 -25.71 6.63
C GLN A 164 -37.48 -24.21 6.93
N PRO A 165 -38.43 -23.81 7.80
CA PRO A 165 -38.46 -22.47 8.34
C PRO A 165 -37.15 -22.13 9.04
N ILE A 166 -36.61 -20.95 8.74
CA ILE A 166 -35.38 -20.43 9.34
C ILE A 166 -35.56 -18.96 9.75
N THR A 167 -34.92 -18.60 10.86
CA THR A 167 -34.93 -17.25 11.43
C THR A 167 -33.71 -16.48 10.97
N VAL A 168 -33.92 -15.31 10.36
CA VAL A 168 -32.83 -14.42 9.92
C VAL A 168 -32.81 -13.16 10.78
N GLN A 169 -31.70 -12.91 11.47
CA GLN A 169 -31.53 -11.73 12.33
C GLN A 169 -30.90 -10.58 11.53
N LEU A 170 -31.47 -9.39 11.63
CA LEU A 170 -30.96 -8.16 11.02
C LEU A 170 -30.13 -7.33 12.02
N PRO A 171 -29.29 -6.37 11.57
CA PRO A 171 -28.41 -5.59 12.45
C PRO A 171 -29.16 -4.66 13.41
N ASP A 172 -30.44 -4.35 13.14
CA ASP A 172 -31.32 -3.58 14.03
C ASP A 172 -32.01 -4.45 15.10
N GLY A 173 -31.62 -5.71 15.22
CA GLY A 173 -32.16 -6.68 16.17
C GLY A 173 -33.49 -7.31 15.76
N LYS A 174 -34.08 -6.91 14.62
CA LYS A 174 -35.32 -7.54 14.13
C LYS A 174 -35.02 -8.92 13.54
N THR A 175 -35.99 -9.82 13.66
CA THR A 175 -35.97 -11.13 13.00
C THR A 175 -36.91 -11.15 11.79
N MET A 176 -36.56 -11.94 10.78
CA MET A 176 -37.37 -12.19 9.59
C MET A 176 -37.52 -13.69 9.34
N GLU A 177 -38.75 -14.09 8.99
CA GLU A 177 -39.06 -15.45 8.55
C GLU A 177 -38.56 -15.70 7.11
N ALA A 178 -37.80 -16.80 6.97
CA ALA A 178 -37.26 -17.29 5.71
C ALA A 178 -37.44 -18.82 5.60
N GLN A 179 -37.11 -19.38 4.44
CA GLN A 179 -37.13 -20.81 4.15
C GLN A 179 -35.76 -21.23 3.63
N SER A 180 -35.16 -22.26 4.22
CA SER A 180 -33.83 -22.75 3.83
C SER A 180 -33.82 -23.25 2.40
N TRP A 181 -32.70 -23.05 1.69
CA TRP A 181 -32.49 -23.38 0.27
C TRP A 181 -33.44 -22.67 -0.74
N VAL A 182 -34.38 -21.85 -0.25
CA VAL A 182 -35.36 -21.11 -1.07
C VAL A 182 -35.17 -19.59 -0.97
N THR A 183 -35.01 -19.07 0.25
CA THR A 183 -34.96 -17.62 0.49
C THR A 183 -33.54 -17.08 0.35
N SER A 184 -33.34 -16.07 -0.50
CA SER A 184 -32.04 -15.39 -0.64
C SER A 184 -31.99 -14.04 0.09
N PRO A 185 -30.77 -13.53 0.42
CA PRO A 185 -30.61 -12.17 0.95
C PRO A 185 -31.27 -11.08 0.11
N TYR A 186 -31.25 -11.19 -1.23
CA TYR A 186 -31.92 -10.25 -2.12
C TYR A 186 -33.44 -10.24 -1.94
N GLN A 187 -34.06 -11.42 -1.77
CA GLN A 187 -35.51 -11.52 -1.54
C GLN A 187 -35.90 -10.88 -0.20
N LEU A 188 -35.08 -11.05 0.84
CA LEU A 188 -35.27 -10.37 2.13
C LEU A 188 -35.07 -8.85 1.99
N ALA A 189 -34.05 -8.40 1.26
CA ALA A 189 -33.85 -6.99 0.96
C ALA A 189 -35.07 -6.36 0.26
N CYS A 190 -35.66 -7.05 -0.73
CA CYS A 190 -36.89 -6.62 -1.41
C CYS A 190 -38.10 -6.56 -0.46
N LYS A 191 -38.23 -7.48 0.50
CA LYS A 191 -39.28 -7.43 1.54
C LYS A 191 -39.11 -6.21 2.46
N ILE A 192 -37.87 -5.77 2.73
CA ILE A 192 -37.58 -4.58 3.54
C ILE A 192 -37.86 -3.30 2.74
N SER A 193 -37.17 -3.11 1.60
CA SER A 193 -37.51 -2.08 0.62
C SER A 193 -36.79 -2.31 -0.71
N GLN A 194 -37.45 -1.97 -1.83
CA GLN A 194 -36.85 -2.07 -3.15
C GLN A 194 -35.58 -1.20 -3.30
N GLY A 195 -35.55 -0.01 -2.68
CA GLY A 195 -34.36 0.86 -2.68
C GLY A 195 -33.15 0.25 -1.96
N LEU A 196 -33.36 -0.49 -0.87
CA LEU A 196 -32.29 -1.25 -0.22
C LEU A 196 -31.77 -2.37 -1.12
N ALA A 197 -32.66 -3.16 -1.72
CA ALA A 197 -32.29 -4.24 -2.64
C ALA A 197 -31.54 -3.74 -3.90
N ASP A 198 -31.93 -2.58 -4.43
CA ASP A 198 -31.29 -1.96 -5.58
C ASP A 198 -29.93 -1.32 -5.24
N SER A 199 -29.75 -0.79 -4.03
CA SER A 199 -28.47 -0.23 -3.55
C SER A 199 -27.49 -1.27 -2.98
N ALA A 200 -27.99 -2.43 -2.54
CA ALA A 200 -27.16 -3.52 -2.05
C ALA A 200 -26.19 -4.03 -3.13
N VAL A 201 -24.94 -4.23 -2.72
CA VAL A 201 -23.85 -4.75 -3.54
C VAL A 201 -23.63 -6.23 -3.23
N ILE A 202 -23.55 -6.55 -1.93
CA ILE A 202 -23.33 -7.90 -1.42
C ILE A 202 -24.02 -8.09 -0.05
N SER A 203 -24.06 -9.32 0.47
CA SER A 203 -24.49 -9.62 1.84
C SER A 203 -23.35 -10.23 2.67
N ARG A 204 -23.44 -10.11 4.00
CA ARG A 204 -22.63 -10.84 4.97
C ARG A 204 -23.57 -11.72 5.80
N VAL A 205 -23.27 -13.02 5.90
CA VAL A 205 -24.08 -14.05 6.57
C VAL A 205 -23.20 -14.74 7.61
N ASP A 206 -23.55 -14.65 8.89
CA ASP A 206 -22.76 -15.15 10.02
C ASP A 206 -21.28 -14.69 10.03
N GLY A 207 -21.02 -13.49 9.48
CA GLY A 207 -19.68 -12.91 9.33
C GLY A 207 -18.97 -13.22 8.01
N GLU A 208 -19.48 -14.15 7.19
CA GLU A 208 -18.90 -14.51 5.88
C GLU A 208 -19.59 -13.77 4.72
N LEU A 209 -18.83 -13.36 3.69
CA LEU A 209 -19.40 -12.70 2.51
C LEU A 209 -20.18 -13.69 1.63
N TRP A 210 -21.37 -13.28 1.18
CA TRP A 210 -22.38 -14.16 0.59
C TRP A 210 -23.09 -13.48 -0.59
N ASP A 211 -23.20 -14.18 -1.73
CA ASP A 211 -23.90 -13.68 -2.92
C ASP A 211 -25.37 -13.37 -2.63
N LEU A 212 -25.86 -12.21 -3.07
CA LEU A 212 -27.24 -11.75 -2.79
C LEU A 212 -28.32 -12.71 -3.33
N ASP A 213 -28.03 -13.48 -4.38
CA ASP A 213 -28.93 -14.49 -4.95
C ASP A 213 -28.72 -15.91 -4.41
N ARG A 214 -27.67 -16.17 -3.62
CA ARG A 214 -27.43 -17.50 -3.03
C ARG A 214 -28.43 -17.73 -1.89
N PRO A 215 -29.26 -18.79 -1.92
CA PRO A 215 -30.22 -19.08 -0.86
C PRO A 215 -29.54 -19.30 0.50
N LEU A 216 -30.21 -18.91 1.57
CA LEU A 216 -29.78 -19.14 2.95
C LEU A 216 -30.01 -20.61 3.33
N GLU A 217 -29.07 -21.19 4.07
CA GLU A 217 -29.04 -22.65 4.33
C GLU A 217 -29.58 -23.02 5.72
N ARG A 218 -29.58 -22.07 6.66
CA ARG A 218 -29.94 -22.22 8.09
C ARG A 218 -30.27 -20.86 8.71
N ASP A 219 -30.68 -20.86 9.98
CA ASP A 219 -30.72 -19.66 10.84
C ASP A 219 -29.39 -18.91 10.79
N CYS A 220 -29.42 -17.59 10.64
CA CYS A 220 -28.22 -16.77 10.48
C CYS A 220 -28.44 -15.28 10.80
N ALA A 221 -27.36 -14.58 11.11
CA ALA A 221 -27.31 -13.12 11.10
C ALA A 221 -27.02 -12.62 9.68
N LEU A 222 -27.87 -11.74 9.14
CA LEU A 222 -27.77 -11.17 7.79
C LEU A 222 -27.52 -9.66 7.86
N GLU A 223 -26.46 -9.22 7.19
CA GLU A 223 -26.15 -7.82 6.93
C GLU A 223 -26.12 -7.56 5.41
N LEU A 224 -26.66 -6.41 4.99
CA LEU A 224 -26.73 -6.00 3.58
C LEU A 224 -25.75 -4.86 3.33
N LEU A 225 -24.66 -5.14 2.61
CA LEU A 225 -23.57 -4.20 2.38
C LEU A 225 -23.79 -3.41 1.08
N ARG A 226 -23.55 -2.10 1.12
CA ARG A 226 -23.59 -1.20 -0.04
C ARG A 226 -22.17 -0.68 -0.31
N PHE A 227 -22.01 0.10 -1.39
CA PHE A 227 -20.68 0.53 -1.87
C PHE A 227 -19.88 1.43 -0.91
N ASP A 228 -20.49 1.89 0.19
CA ASP A 228 -19.82 2.60 1.28
C ASP A 228 -18.99 1.69 2.21
N ASP A 229 -19.24 0.37 2.21
CA ASP A 229 -18.44 -0.64 2.93
C ASP A 229 -17.19 -1.09 2.14
N GLU A 230 -16.12 -1.48 2.84
CA GLU A 230 -14.84 -1.91 2.26
C GLU A 230 -14.91 -3.27 1.53
N ASP A 231 -15.55 -4.27 2.14
CA ASP A 231 -15.74 -5.59 1.53
C ASP A 231 -16.64 -5.49 0.29
N ALA A 232 -17.69 -4.67 0.37
CA ALA A 232 -18.57 -4.39 -0.76
C ALA A 232 -17.82 -3.76 -1.93
N ARG A 233 -16.91 -2.79 -1.70
CA ARG A 233 -16.05 -2.23 -2.77
C ARG A 233 -15.15 -3.30 -3.38
N ALA A 234 -14.55 -4.16 -2.57
CA ALA A 234 -13.69 -5.25 -3.06
C ALA A 234 -14.48 -6.23 -3.96
N VAL A 235 -15.65 -6.70 -3.52
CA VAL A 235 -16.55 -7.57 -4.31
C VAL A 235 -17.03 -6.90 -5.60
N TYR A 236 -17.38 -5.61 -5.52
CA TYR A 236 -17.81 -4.83 -6.66
C TYR A 236 -16.71 -4.70 -7.71
N TRP A 237 -15.50 -4.31 -7.31
CA TRP A 237 -14.36 -4.19 -8.22
C TRP A 237 -13.88 -5.53 -8.75
N HIS A 238 -13.96 -6.60 -7.97
CA HIS A 238 -13.69 -7.95 -8.43
C HIS A 238 -14.68 -8.39 -9.53
N SER A 239 -15.96 -8.06 -9.38
CA SER A 239 -16.98 -8.27 -10.42
C SER A 239 -16.71 -7.44 -11.68
N SER A 240 -16.21 -6.22 -11.53
CA SER A 240 -15.76 -5.39 -12.67
C SER A 240 -14.50 -5.92 -13.34
N ALA A 241 -13.63 -6.63 -12.61
CA ALA A 241 -12.51 -7.36 -13.19
C ALA A 241 -13.00 -8.46 -14.14
N HIS A 242 -14.06 -9.20 -13.79
CA HIS A 242 -14.65 -10.19 -14.71
C HIS A 242 -15.20 -9.56 -15.99
N VAL A 243 -15.88 -8.40 -15.91
CA VAL A 243 -16.32 -7.64 -17.10
C VAL A 243 -15.13 -7.24 -18.00
N LEU A 244 -14.00 -6.85 -17.40
CA LEU A 244 -12.76 -6.59 -18.14
C LEU A 244 -12.15 -7.88 -18.73
N GLY A 245 -12.19 -8.98 -18.00
CA GLY A 245 -11.72 -10.30 -18.44
C GLY A 245 -12.46 -10.79 -19.69
N GLU A 246 -13.79 -10.64 -19.72
CA GLU A 246 -14.63 -10.94 -20.89
C GLU A 246 -14.21 -10.10 -22.10
N ALA A 247 -14.04 -8.78 -21.91
CA ALA A 247 -13.60 -7.88 -22.97
C ALA A 247 -12.18 -8.20 -23.48
N MET A 248 -11.28 -8.65 -22.60
CA MET A 248 -9.93 -9.07 -22.95
C MET A 248 -9.92 -10.41 -23.68
N GLU A 249 -10.73 -11.39 -23.26
CA GLU A 249 -10.89 -12.68 -23.93
C GLU A 249 -11.49 -12.50 -25.34
N GLN A 250 -12.49 -11.61 -25.49
CA GLN A 250 -13.07 -11.28 -26.80
C GLN A 250 -12.08 -10.54 -27.73
N PHE A 251 -11.38 -9.51 -27.23
CA PHE A 251 -10.58 -8.63 -28.08
C PHE A 251 -9.19 -9.20 -28.41
N TYR A 252 -8.56 -9.92 -27.48
CA TYR A 252 -7.21 -10.46 -27.66
C TYR A 252 -7.15 -11.98 -27.80
N GLY A 253 -8.14 -12.74 -27.31
CA GLY A 253 -8.12 -14.22 -27.31
C GLY A 253 -7.09 -14.86 -26.38
N GLY A 254 -6.48 -14.08 -25.48
CA GLY A 254 -5.41 -14.52 -24.58
C GLY A 254 -5.87 -15.42 -23.42
N CYS A 255 -4.90 -15.97 -22.69
CA CYS A 255 -5.16 -16.77 -21.49
C CYS A 255 -5.28 -15.85 -20.25
N LEU A 256 -6.51 -15.68 -19.76
CA LEU A 256 -6.80 -14.98 -18.50
C LEU A 256 -6.12 -15.65 -17.30
N CYS A 257 -5.50 -14.85 -16.43
CA CYS A 257 -4.71 -15.29 -15.28
C CYS A 257 -5.37 -14.89 -13.95
N TYR A 258 -4.98 -13.74 -13.38
CA TYR A 258 -5.46 -13.23 -12.09
C TYR A 258 -6.22 -11.90 -12.27
N GLY A 259 -7.39 -11.76 -11.63
CA GLY A 259 -8.23 -10.55 -11.69
C GLY A 259 -8.70 -10.04 -10.32
N PRO A 260 -7.79 -9.71 -9.37
CA PRO A 260 -8.18 -9.30 -8.03
C PRO A 260 -8.61 -7.83 -7.96
N PRO A 261 -9.44 -7.46 -6.97
CA PRO A 261 -9.62 -6.06 -6.57
C PRO A 261 -8.33 -5.54 -5.91
N ILE A 262 -8.19 -4.21 -5.89
CA ILE A 262 -7.15 -3.45 -5.18
C ILE A 262 -7.80 -2.25 -4.49
N GLU A 263 -7.10 -1.59 -3.58
CA GLU A 263 -7.59 -0.46 -2.75
C GLU A 263 -8.33 0.65 -3.53
N ASN A 264 -8.00 0.84 -4.81
CA ASN A 264 -8.60 1.84 -5.69
C ASN A 264 -8.96 1.27 -7.08
N GLY A 265 -9.67 0.13 -7.11
CA GLY A 265 -10.17 -0.48 -8.35
C GLY A 265 -9.80 -1.95 -8.48
N PHE A 266 -9.33 -2.36 -9.65
CA PHE A 266 -8.96 -3.74 -9.97
C PHE A 266 -7.91 -3.77 -11.07
N TYR A 267 -7.29 -4.93 -11.26
CA TYR A 267 -6.58 -5.24 -12.50
C TYR A 267 -6.98 -6.62 -13.02
N TYR A 268 -6.66 -6.89 -14.29
CA TYR A 268 -6.71 -8.24 -14.84
C TYR A 268 -5.40 -8.55 -15.60
N ASP A 269 -4.79 -9.68 -15.26
CA ASP A 269 -3.60 -10.25 -15.93
C ASP A 269 -4.00 -11.23 -17.02
N MET A 270 -3.37 -11.12 -18.18
CA MET A 270 -3.57 -12.02 -19.31
C MET A 270 -2.24 -12.33 -19.99
N PHE A 271 -2.04 -13.60 -20.33
CA PHE A 271 -0.96 -14.03 -21.21
C PHE A 271 -1.40 -13.93 -22.67
N LEU A 272 -0.57 -13.27 -23.48
CA LEU A 272 -0.71 -13.20 -24.93
C LEU A 272 0.39 -14.03 -25.57
N ASP A 273 0.03 -14.83 -26.57
CA ASP A 273 1.00 -15.58 -27.36
C ASP A 273 1.61 -14.70 -28.46
N GLY A 274 2.90 -14.87 -28.72
CA GLY A 274 3.71 -13.97 -29.53
C GLY A 274 4.02 -12.61 -28.87
N GLN A 275 4.75 -11.73 -29.58
CA GLN A 275 5.22 -10.43 -29.07
C GLN A 275 4.12 -9.33 -29.05
N ARG A 276 2.83 -9.68 -28.95
CA ARG A 276 1.75 -8.67 -28.88
C ARG A 276 1.60 -8.17 -27.45
N GLY A 277 1.92 -6.89 -27.22
CA GLY A 277 1.60 -6.19 -25.97
C GLY A 277 0.24 -5.49 -26.02
N VAL A 278 -0.23 -5.04 -24.86
CA VAL A 278 -1.39 -4.13 -24.75
C VAL A 278 -0.94 -2.69 -25.00
N SER A 279 -1.72 -1.92 -25.77
CA SER A 279 -1.51 -0.48 -26.00
C SER A 279 -2.61 0.37 -25.36
N SER A 280 -2.25 1.57 -24.88
CA SER A 280 -3.22 2.56 -24.39
C SER A 280 -4.18 3.06 -25.48
N THR A 281 -3.82 2.91 -26.74
CA THR A 281 -4.72 3.19 -27.89
C THR A 281 -5.89 2.21 -27.98
N GLU A 282 -5.80 1.02 -27.37
CA GLU A 282 -6.84 -0.01 -27.41
C GLU A 282 -7.90 0.17 -26.29
N PHE A 283 -7.64 1.04 -25.30
CA PHE A 283 -8.51 1.22 -24.12
C PHE A 283 -9.94 1.62 -24.49
N GLY A 284 -10.13 2.54 -25.45
CA GLY A 284 -11.47 2.96 -25.89
C GLY A 284 -12.29 1.83 -26.51
N THR A 285 -11.65 0.85 -27.15
CA THR A 285 -12.31 -0.33 -27.70
C THR A 285 -12.72 -1.30 -26.59
N LEU A 286 -11.81 -1.58 -25.64
CA LEU A 286 -12.09 -2.43 -24.48
C LEU A 286 -13.20 -1.85 -23.60
N GLU A 287 -13.20 -0.53 -23.33
CA GLU A 287 -14.28 0.16 -22.64
C GLU A 287 -15.62 0.10 -23.41
N GLY A 288 -15.56 0.09 -24.75
CA GLY A 288 -16.74 -0.12 -25.61
C GLY A 288 -17.37 -1.50 -25.44
N ILE A 289 -16.54 -2.55 -25.36
CA ILE A 289 -16.98 -3.92 -25.08
C ILE A 289 -17.54 -4.03 -23.65
N CYS A 290 -16.79 -3.56 -22.64
CA CYS A 290 -17.24 -3.56 -21.23
C CYS A 290 -18.61 -2.86 -21.08
N ARG A 291 -18.81 -1.73 -21.76
CA ARG A 291 -20.08 -0.99 -21.76
C ARG A 291 -21.23 -1.74 -22.43
N THR A 292 -20.94 -2.70 -23.31
CA THR A 292 -21.95 -3.59 -23.93
C THR A 292 -22.35 -4.67 -22.92
N VAL A 293 -21.37 -5.36 -22.33
CA VAL A 293 -21.55 -6.34 -21.23
C VAL A 293 -22.34 -5.75 -20.05
N MET A 294 -22.03 -4.52 -19.63
CA MET A 294 -22.77 -3.79 -18.58
C MET A 294 -24.24 -3.49 -18.96
N LYS A 295 -24.54 -3.26 -20.25
CA LYS A 295 -25.91 -2.99 -20.73
C LYS A 295 -26.75 -4.25 -20.85
N GLU A 296 -26.13 -5.38 -21.16
CA GLU A 296 -26.78 -6.69 -21.24
C GLU A 296 -27.29 -7.19 -19.89
N LYS A 297 -26.72 -6.68 -18.78
CA LYS A 297 -27.05 -7.10 -17.40
C LYS A 297 -26.88 -8.61 -17.20
N GLN A 298 -25.82 -9.17 -17.76
CA GLN A 298 -25.48 -10.58 -17.59
C GLN A 298 -25.43 -10.94 -16.09
N PRO A 299 -26.09 -12.03 -15.65
CA PRO A 299 -26.05 -12.47 -14.26
C PRO A 299 -24.69 -13.10 -13.92
N PHE A 300 -24.31 -13.03 -12.65
CA PHE A 300 -23.17 -13.79 -12.13
C PHE A 300 -23.66 -15.12 -11.55
N GLU A 301 -23.37 -16.22 -12.24
CA GLU A 301 -23.86 -17.56 -11.87
C GLU A 301 -22.75 -18.38 -11.20
N ARG A 302 -22.86 -18.54 -9.87
CA ARG A 302 -21.98 -19.40 -9.05
C ARG A 302 -22.24 -20.87 -9.34
N LEU A 303 -21.19 -21.65 -9.55
CA LEU A 303 -21.25 -23.10 -9.62
C LEU A 303 -20.07 -23.72 -8.85
N GLU A 304 -20.31 -24.80 -8.12
CA GLU A 304 -19.26 -25.57 -7.43
C GLU A 304 -19.00 -26.87 -8.19
N ILE A 305 -17.74 -27.11 -8.56
CA ILE A 305 -17.34 -28.16 -9.52
C ILE A 305 -16.12 -28.90 -8.97
N SER A 306 -15.98 -30.19 -9.29
CA SER A 306 -14.79 -30.97 -8.98
C SER A 306 -13.54 -30.47 -9.72
N LYS A 307 -12.38 -30.64 -9.08
CA LYS A 307 -11.07 -30.25 -9.63
C LYS A 307 -10.78 -30.91 -10.98
N GLU A 308 -11.18 -32.16 -11.17
CA GLU A 308 -10.98 -32.94 -12.41
C GLU A 308 -11.76 -32.35 -13.58
N THR A 309 -13.04 -32.02 -13.37
CA THR A 309 -13.89 -31.41 -14.39
C THR A 309 -13.44 -29.99 -14.73
N LEU A 310 -12.91 -29.25 -13.76
CA LEU A 310 -12.31 -27.93 -13.99
C LEU A 310 -11.00 -28.00 -14.79
N LEU A 311 -10.15 -29.00 -14.55
CA LEU A 311 -8.95 -29.24 -15.37
C LEU A 311 -9.31 -29.60 -16.82
N GLN A 312 -10.43 -30.29 -17.04
CA GLN A 312 -10.97 -30.51 -18.39
C GLN A 312 -11.50 -29.20 -19.01
N MET A 313 -12.31 -28.43 -18.27
CA MET A 313 -12.92 -27.17 -18.71
C MET A 313 -11.86 -26.13 -19.12
N PHE A 314 -10.79 -25.99 -18.32
CA PHE A 314 -9.73 -25.01 -18.54
C PHE A 314 -8.49 -25.58 -19.26
N LYS A 315 -8.57 -26.75 -19.90
CA LYS A 315 -7.44 -27.43 -20.56
C LYS A 315 -6.65 -26.52 -21.52
N TYR A 316 -7.31 -25.56 -22.17
CA TYR A 316 -6.70 -24.58 -23.08
C TYR A 316 -5.85 -23.51 -22.36
N ASN A 317 -6.09 -23.26 -21.07
CA ASN A 317 -5.45 -22.20 -20.29
C ASN A 317 -4.50 -22.80 -19.23
N LYS A 318 -3.22 -22.88 -19.59
CA LYS A 318 -2.15 -23.43 -18.73
C LYS A 318 -2.10 -22.78 -17.34
N PHE A 319 -2.46 -21.50 -17.21
CA PHE A 319 -2.38 -20.76 -15.94
C PHE A 319 -3.51 -21.12 -14.97
N LYS A 320 -4.74 -21.28 -15.47
CA LYS A 320 -5.85 -21.80 -14.65
C LYS A 320 -5.58 -23.24 -14.21
N CYS A 321 -5.00 -24.07 -15.08
CA CYS A 321 -4.55 -25.42 -14.71
C CYS A 321 -3.45 -25.43 -13.64
N ARG A 322 -2.45 -24.52 -13.70
CA ARG A 322 -1.45 -24.34 -12.62
C ARG A 322 -2.14 -23.96 -11.30
N ILE A 323 -3.01 -22.95 -11.31
CA ILE A 323 -3.77 -22.52 -10.11
C ILE A 323 -4.56 -23.69 -9.50
N LEU A 324 -5.28 -24.46 -10.31
CA LEU A 324 -6.01 -25.66 -9.85
C LEU A 324 -5.07 -26.68 -9.19
N ASN A 325 -3.92 -26.98 -9.81
CA ASN A 325 -3.00 -27.98 -9.29
C ASN A 325 -2.28 -27.53 -8.02
N GLU A 326 -1.81 -26.28 -7.97
CA GLU A 326 -0.92 -25.74 -6.94
C GLU A 326 -1.67 -25.13 -5.74
N LYS A 327 -2.84 -24.51 -5.96
CA LYS A 327 -3.52 -23.66 -4.95
C LYS A 327 -4.90 -24.19 -4.52
N VAL A 328 -5.47 -25.15 -5.24
CA VAL A 328 -6.73 -25.81 -4.84
C VAL A 328 -6.41 -27.16 -4.21
N THR A 329 -6.42 -27.18 -2.88
CA THR A 329 -6.20 -28.38 -2.05
C THR A 329 -7.50 -29.15 -1.75
N THR A 330 -8.66 -28.58 -2.07
CA THR A 330 -9.99 -29.19 -1.89
C THR A 330 -10.42 -30.02 -3.11
N PRO A 331 -11.30 -31.03 -2.94
CA PRO A 331 -11.83 -31.82 -4.07
C PRO A 331 -12.69 -30.99 -5.03
N THR A 332 -13.43 -30.01 -4.49
CA THR A 332 -14.25 -29.06 -5.24
C THR A 332 -13.71 -27.64 -5.10
N THR A 333 -14.03 -26.78 -6.08
CA THR A 333 -13.88 -25.33 -5.98
C THR A 333 -14.93 -24.65 -6.86
N THR A 334 -15.13 -23.35 -6.65
CA THR A 334 -16.13 -22.56 -7.37
C THR A 334 -15.61 -21.95 -8.67
N VAL A 335 -16.55 -21.77 -9.60
CA VAL A 335 -16.45 -20.92 -10.78
C VAL A 335 -17.64 -19.97 -10.82
N TYR A 336 -17.47 -18.85 -11.51
CA TYR A 336 -18.55 -17.93 -11.85
C TYR A 336 -18.64 -17.77 -13.35
N ARG A 337 -19.86 -17.91 -13.89
CA ARG A 337 -20.18 -17.48 -15.25
C ARG A 337 -20.69 -16.04 -15.22
N CYS A 338 -20.26 -15.25 -16.19
CA CYS A 338 -20.79 -13.95 -16.56
C CYS A 338 -20.96 -13.97 -18.08
N GLY A 339 -22.18 -14.20 -18.55
CA GLY A 339 -22.47 -14.36 -19.99
C GLY A 339 -21.61 -15.45 -20.65
N PRO A 340 -20.75 -15.11 -21.63
CA PRO A 340 -19.82 -16.04 -22.27
C PRO A 340 -18.57 -16.35 -21.44
N LEU A 341 -18.18 -15.49 -20.49
CA LEU A 341 -17.02 -15.70 -19.61
C LEU A 341 -17.38 -16.73 -18.54
N ILE A 342 -16.48 -17.69 -18.31
CA ILE A 342 -16.50 -18.58 -17.14
C ILE A 342 -15.11 -18.52 -16.51
N ASP A 343 -15.04 -18.13 -15.24
CA ASP A 343 -13.78 -17.89 -14.55
C ASP A 343 -13.66 -18.66 -13.23
N LEU A 344 -12.44 -19.08 -12.91
CA LEU A 344 -12.08 -19.77 -11.68
C LEU A 344 -11.97 -18.74 -10.54
N CYS A 345 -12.99 -18.71 -9.68
CA CYS A 345 -13.16 -17.66 -8.70
C CYS A 345 -13.91 -18.18 -7.46
N ARG A 346 -13.43 -17.81 -6.26
CA ARG A 346 -14.12 -18.10 -4.99
C ARG A 346 -15.39 -17.25 -4.80
N GLY A 347 -15.39 -16.04 -5.36
CA GLY A 347 -16.42 -15.03 -5.19
C GLY A 347 -16.40 -14.41 -3.79
N PRO A 348 -17.50 -13.75 -3.37
CA PRO A 348 -18.75 -13.63 -4.11
C PRO A 348 -18.71 -12.52 -5.18
N HIS A 349 -19.82 -12.33 -5.90
CA HIS A 349 -19.98 -11.31 -6.94
C HIS A 349 -21.26 -10.47 -6.78
N VAL A 350 -21.31 -9.33 -7.48
CA VAL A 350 -22.55 -8.55 -7.62
C VAL A 350 -23.55 -9.33 -8.48
N ARG A 351 -24.86 -9.16 -8.24
CA ARG A 351 -25.93 -9.93 -8.92
C ARG A 351 -25.83 -10.00 -10.44
N HIS A 352 -25.52 -8.87 -11.09
CA HIS A 352 -25.42 -8.76 -12.54
C HIS A 352 -24.53 -7.59 -12.97
N THR A 353 -23.92 -7.68 -14.15
CA THR A 353 -23.00 -6.65 -14.70
C THR A 353 -23.58 -5.24 -14.71
N GLY A 354 -24.90 -5.12 -14.97
CA GLY A 354 -25.61 -3.84 -14.96
C GLY A 354 -25.77 -3.16 -13.60
N LYS A 355 -25.28 -3.73 -12.49
CA LYS A 355 -25.03 -2.99 -11.24
C LYS A 355 -23.88 -1.99 -11.45
N ILE A 356 -22.94 -2.33 -12.34
CA ILE A 356 -21.82 -1.47 -12.73
C ILE A 356 -22.33 -0.41 -13.71
N LYS A 357 -22.24 0.88 -13.33
CA LYS A 357 -22.76 2.00 -14.15
C LYS A 357 -21.68 2.79 -14.86
N ALA A 358 -20.54 2.98 -14.19
CA ALA A 358 -19.39 3.70 -14.71
C ALA A 358 -18.13 2.83 -14.55
N MET A 359 -17.29 2.78 -15.57
CA MET A 359 -16.06 2.01 -15.62
C MET A 359 -15.07 2.74 -16.52
N LYS A 360 -13.78 2.72 -16.15
CA LYS A 360 -12.69 3.34 -16.90
C LYS A 360 -11.41 2.50 -16.82
N ILE A 361 -10.74 2.32 -17.96
CA ILE A 361 -9.42 1.71 -18.07
C ILE A 361 -8.40 2.85 -18.11
N TYR A 362 -7.43 2.84 -17.20
CA TYR A 362 -6.55 4.00 -17.00
C TYR A 362 -5.06 3.70 -17.10
N LYS A 363 -4.65 2.43 -17.04
CA LYS A 363 -3.24 2.03 -17.09
C LYS A 363 -3.11 0.58 -17.57
N ASN A 364 -2.02 0.29 -18.27
CA ASN A 364 -1.52 -1.06 -18.51
C ASN A 364 -0.07 -1.18 -18.00
N SER A 365 0.37 -2.39 -17.72
CA SER A 365 1.78 -2.70 -17.42
C SER A 365 2.12 -4.14 -17.81
N SER A 366 3.40 -4.48 -17.80
CA SER A 366 3.87 -5.86 -17.86
C SER A 366 4.16 -6.37 -16.45
N THR A 367 3.95 -7.65 -16.18
CA THR A 367 4.36 -8.34 -14.95
C THR A 367 4.85 -9.74 -15.29
N TYR A 368 5.43 -10.46 -14.32
CA TYR A 368 5.77 -11.88 -14.46
C TYR A 368 4.83 -12.75 -13.65
N TRP A 369 4.65 -14.01 -14.07
CA TRP A 369 3.91 -15.01 -13.28
C TRP A 369 4.52 -15.15 -11.88
N GLU A 370 3.70 -14.94 -10.85
CA GLU A 370 4.10 -14.88 -9.43
C GLU A 370 5.25 -13.91 -9.11
N GLY A 371 5.48 -12.89 -9.95
CA GLY A 371 6.57 -11.94 -9.79
C GLY A 371 7.97 -12.49 -10.08
N ARG A 372 8.08 -13.73 -10.58
CA ARG A 372 9.36 -14.40 -10.85
C ARG A 372 9.86 -14.12 -12.26
N SER A 373 11.00 -13.44 -12.39
CA SER A 373 11.52 -12.93 -13.69
C SER A 373 11.94 -14.00 -14.70
N ASP A 374 12.08 -15.25 -14.26
CA ASP A 374 12.34 -16.44 -15.08
C ASP A 374 11.06 -17.10 -15.66
N MET A 375 9.88 -16.67 -15.20
CA MET A 375 8.57 -17.21 -15.61
C MET A 375 7.89 -16.36 -16.69
N GLU A 376 6.74 -16.81 -17.21
CA GLU A 376 6.08 -16.13 -18.33
C GLU A 376 5.63 -14.69 -18.01
N THR A 377 5.91 -13.79 -18.95
CA THR A 377 5.47 -12.39 -18.92
C THR A 377 3.96 -12.29 -19.20
N LEU A 378 3.24 -11.56 -18.35
CA LEU A 378 1.81 -11.27 -18.46
C LEU A 378 1.58 -9.78 -18.77
N GLN A 379 0.50 -9.49 -19.50
CA GLN A 379 -0.02 -8.14 -19.69
C GLN A 379 -1.08 -7.85 -18.63
N ARG A 380 -0.89 -6.79 -17.85
CA ARG A 380 -1.80 -6.32 -16.81
C ARG A 380 -2.57 -5.09 -17.28
N ILE A 381 -3.89 -5.10 -17.19
CA ILE A 381 -4.74 -3.94 -17.45
C ILE A 381 -5.42 -3.52 -16.15
N TYR A 382 -5.31 -2.24 -15.78
CA TYR A 382 -5.94 -1.66 -14.59
C TYR A 382 -7.24 -0.93 -14.97
N GLY A 383 -8.28 -1.17 -14.17
CA GLY A 383 -9.57 -0.51 -14.30
C GLY A 383 -10.09 -0.03 -12.96
N ILE A 384 -10.98 0.95 -13.01
CA ILE A 384 -11.81 1.36 -11.87
C ILE A 384 -13.26 1.48 -12.31
N SER A 385 -14.18 1.31 -11.35
CA SER A 385 -15.61 1.36 -11.63
C SER A 385 -16.41 1.82 -10.41
N PHE A 386 -17.60 2.36 -10.66
CA PHE A 386 -18.45 2.99 -9.66
C PHE A 386 -19.95 2.77 -9.94
N PRO A 387 -20.79 2.71 -8.90
CA PRO A 387 -22.24 2.49 -9.03
C PRO A 387 -22.97 3.70 -9.63
N ASP A 388 -22.31 4.85 -9.81
CA ASP A 388 -22.81 5.97 -10.58
C ASP A 388 -21.68 6.73 -11.32
N THR A 389 -22.09 7.63 -12.23
CA THR A 389 -21.19 8.41 -13.08
C THR A 389 -20.63 9.68 -12.41
N LYS A 390 -21.21 10.15 -11.30
CA LYS A 390 -20.68 11.29 -10.55
C LYS A 390 -19.40 10.87 -9.81
N MET A 391 -19.42 9.72 -9.13
CA MET A 391 -18.25 9.15 -8.47
C MET A 391 -17.07 8.96 -9.44
N LEU A 392 -17.32 8.50 -10.68
CA LEU A 392 -16.26 8.40 -11.69
C LEU A 392 -15.68 9.78 -12.05
N LYS A 393 -16.53 10.81 -12.24
CA LYS A 393 -16.06 12.17 -12.53
C LYS A 393 -15.29 12.80 -11.37
N GLU A 394 -15.71 12.53 -10.14
CA GLU A 394 -15.00 12.94 -8.94
C GLU A 394 -13.63 12.27 -8.86
N TRP A 395 -13.56 10.96 -9.08
CA TRP A 395 -12.30 10.23 -9.19
C TRP A 395 -11.41 10.77 -10.32
N GLU A 396 -11.95 11.02 -11.52
CA GLU A 396 -11.20 11.62 -12.63
C GLU A 396 -10.62 13.00 -12.26
N ARG A 397 -11.39 13.83 -11.56
CA ARG A 397 -10.91 15.13 -11.03
C ARG A 397 -9.79 14.95 -10.02
N PHE A 398 -9.91 13.99 -9.09
CA PHE A 398 -8.85 13.68 -8.12
C PHE A 398 -7.58 13.13 -8.81
N GLN A 399 -7.71 12.31 -9.84
CA GLN A 399 -6.55 11.84 -10.63
C GLN A 399 -5.89 12.97 -11.43
N GLU A 400 -6.67 13.90 -11.98
CA GLU A 400 -6.15 15.09 -12.66
C GLU A 400 -5.39 16.00 -11.67
N GLU A 401 -5.94 16.25 -10.49
CA GLU A 401 -5.27 17.01 -9.44
C GLU A 401 -3.98 16.30 -8.98
N ALA A 402 -4.03 15.00 -8.71
CA ALA A 402 -2.85 14.21 -8.34
C ALA A 402 -1.75 14.25 -9.41
N ARG A 403 -2.13 14.17 -10.70
CA ARG A 403 -1.18 14.26 -11.82
C ARG A 403 -0.55 15.65 -11.95
N ASN A 404 -1.30 16.71 -11.64
CA ASN A 404 -0.76 18.07 -11.66
C ASN A 404 0.12 18.37 -10.44
N ARG A 405 -0.08 17.65 -9.33
CA ARG A 405 0.76 17.68 -8.12
C ARG A 405 1.95 16.72 -8.16
N ASP A 406 2.10 15.89 -9.19
CA ASP A 406 3.17 14.88 -9.28
C ASP A 406 4.56 15.52 -9.18
N HIS A 407 5.33 15.13 -8.16
CA HIS A 407 6.66 15.70 -7.90
C HIS A 407 7.63 15.54 -9.08
N ARG A 408 7.44 14.55 -9.96
CA ARG A 408 8.27 14.34 -11.15
C ARG A 408 7.97 15.34 -12.26
N LYS A 409 6.70 15.78 -12.34
CA LYS A 409 6.28 16.86 -13.24
C LYS A 409 6.79 18.20 -12.71
N ILE A 410 6.44 18.54 -11.46
CA ILE A 410 6.82 19.81 -10.82
C ILE A 410 8.34 19.94 -10.69
N GLY A 411 9.03 18.88 -10.29
CA GLY A 411 10.49 18.86 -10.16
C GLY A 411 11.23 19.12 -11.46
N LYS A 412 10.63 18.75 -12.61
CA LYS A 412 11.12 19.13 -13.94
C LYS A 412 10.76 20.57 -14.30
N GLU A 413 9.51 20.97 -14.08
CA GLU A 413 9.01 22.33 -14.40
C GLU A 413 9.69 23.44 -13.59
N GLN A 414 10.11 23.15 -12.36
CA GLN A 414 10.82 24.08 -11.48
C GLN A 414 12.35 23.92 -11.48
N GLU A 415 12.89 22.98 -12.27
CA GLU A 415 14.32 22.68 -12.37
C GLU A 415 14.94 22.28 -11.02
N LEU A 416 14.26 21.41 -10.28
CA LEU A 416 14.71 20.92 -8.98
C LEU A 416 15.65 19.72 -9.13
N PHE A 417 15.30 18.77 -9.99
CA PHE A 417 16.07 17.53 -10.16
C PHE A 417 15.80 16.81 -11.48
N PHE A 418 16.68 15.86 -11.82
CA PHE A 418 16.46 14.89 -12.89
C PHE A 418 17.01 13.50 -12.53
N PHE A 419 16.75 12.51 -13.38
CA PHE A 419 17.27 11.15 -13.28
C PHE A 419 17.95 10.77 -14.59
N HIS A 420 18.99 9.95 -14.53
CA HIS A 420 19.76 9.49 -15.70
C HIS A 420 19.89 7.97 -15.71
N GLU A 421 19.84 7.36 -16.90
CA GLU A 421 19.91 5.90 -17.07
C GLU A 421 21.23 5.27 -16.60
N LEU A 422 22.31 6.06 -16.53
CA LEU A 422 23.61 5.64 -15.99
C LEU A 422 23.63 5.53 -14.45
N SER A 423 22.62 6.05 -13.74
CA SER A 423 22.44 5.80 -12.31
C SER A 423 20.95 5.67 -11.98
N PRO A 424 20.29 4.56 -12.38
CA PRO A 424 18.86 4.37 -12.16
C PRO A 424 18.54 4.41 -10.66
N GLY A 425 17.53 5.21 -10.28
CA GLY A 425 17.15 5.38 -8.89
C GLY A 425 18.08 6.25 -8.05
N SER A 426 19.09 6.89 -8.65
CA SER A 426 19.89 7.93 -8.01
C SER A 426 19.50 9.28 -8.60
N CYS A 427 19.16 10.24 -7.74
CA CYS A 427 18.69 11.54 -8.18
C CYS A 427 19.84 12.54 -8.40
N PHE A 428 19.75 13.33 -9.47
CA PHE A 428 20.60 14.50 -9.69
C PHE A 428 19.83 15.75 -9.26
N PHE A 429 20.15 16.28 -8.08
CA PHE A 429 19.61 17.58 -7.63
C PHE A 429 20.30 18.71 -8.40
N LEU A 430 19.49 19.57 -9.01
CA LEU A 430 19.90 20.83 -9.64
C LEU A 430 20.00 21.93 -8.55
N PRO A 431 20.59 23.12 -8.81
CA PRO A 431 20.83 24.12 -7.77
C PRO A 431 19.61 24.46 -6.88
N ARG A 432 18.41 24.54 -7.46
CA ARG A 432 17.16 24.79 -6.72
C ARG A 432 16.69 23.61 -5.87
N GLY A 433 16.90 22.37 -6.34
CA GLY A 433 16.63 21.17 -5.54
C GLY A 433 17.68 20.94 -4.46
N ALA A 434 18.93 21.31 -4.71
CA ALA A 434 20.01 21.28 -3.72
C ALA A 434 19.78 22.29 -2.59
N TYR A 435 19.25 23.49 -2.90
CA TYR A 435 18.78 24.43 -1.88
C TYR A 435 17.72 23.79 -0.96
N LEU A 436 16.63 23.27 -1.53
CA LEU A 436 15.58 22.57 -0.78
C LEU A 436 16.12 21.44 0.10
N TYR A 437 17.03 20.62 -0.45
CA TYR A 437 17.69 19.53 0.25
C TYR A 437 18.50 20.03 1.45
N ASN A 438 19.34 21.05 1.24
CA ASN A 438 20.19 21.61 2.28
C ASN A 438 19.37 22.31 3.38
N THR A 439 18.36 23.10 3.02
CA THR A 439 17.50 23.78 4.01
C THR A 439 16.69 22.78 4.86
N LEU A 440 16.22 21.68 4.29
CA LEU A 440 15.59 20.59 5.07
C LEU A 440 16.59 19.88 5.98
N MET A 441 17.82 19.65 5.48
CA MET A 441 18.91 19.04 6.23
C MET A 441 19.39 19.91 7.41
N GLU A 442 19.53 21.21 7.20
CA GLU A 442 19.89 22.20 8.22
C GLU A 442 18.80 22.27 9.29
N PHE A 443 17.53 22.44 8.89
CA PHE A 443 16.39 22.44 9.80
C PHE A 443 16.36 21.20 10.69
N ILE A 444 16.45 19.99 10.12
CA ILE A 444 16.36 18.77 10.94
C ILE A 444 17.57 18.64 11.87
N LYS A 445 18.78 19.00 11.43
CA LYS A 445 20.00 19.03 12.27
C LYS A 445 19.86 19.97 13.47
N GLU A 446 19.31 21.17 13.29
CA GLU A 446 19.02 22.11 14.38
C GLU A 446 18.11 21.45 15.44
N GLU A 447 17.02 20.81 15.00
CA GLU A 447 16.07 20.16 15.90
C GLU A 447 16.67 18.94 16.62
N TYR A 448 17.57 18.18 15.96
CA TYR A 448 18.33 17.10 16.57
C TYR A 448 19.28 17.63 17.67
N TRP A 449 20.03 18.70 17.38
CA TRP A 449 20.97 19.30 18.33
C TRP A 449 20.26 19.87 19.57
N MET A 450 19.15 20.58 19.39
CA MET A 450 18.33 21.10 20.50
C MET A 450 17.79 20.01 21.44
N ARG A 451 17.70 18.76 20.97
CA ARG A 451 17.22 17.59 21.74
C ARG A 451 18.36 16.70 22.25
N GLY A 452 19.60 17.20 22.23
CA GLY A 452 20.76 16.51 22.81
C GLY A 452 21.17 15.25 22.06
N PHE A 453 21.06 15.26 20.73
CA PHE A 453 21.68 14.26 19.86
C PHE A 453 23.08 14.71 19.43
N GLU A 454 24.03 13.78 19.43
CA GLU A 454 25.38 13.98 18.92
C GLU A 454 25.43 13.53 17.46
N GLU A 455 25.79 14.45 16.55
CA GLU A 455 26.00 14.09 15.14
C GLU A 455 27.29 13.29 14.97
N VAL A 456 27.19 12.15 14.27
CA VAL A 456 28.30 11.27 13.94
C VAL A 456 28.37 11.00 12.44
N ALA A 457 29.57 10.73 11.94
CA ALA A 457 29.81 10.31 10.57
C ALA A 457 30.37 8.88 10.55
N SER A 458 29.65 7.94 9.94
CA SER A 458 30.08 6.55 9.80
C SER A 458 30.43 6.19 8.34
N PRO A 459 31.39 5.26 8.09
CA PRO A 459 31.76 4.81 6.75
C PRO A 459 30.57 4.39 5.87
N SER A 460 30.72 4.54 4.55
CA SER A 460 29.72 4.11 3.57
C SER A 460 29.87 2.66 3.08
N ILE A 461 31.06 2.07 3.27
CA ILE A 461 31.45 0.75 2.78
C ILE A 461 31.92 -0.09 3.98
N TYR A 462 31.39 -1.30 4.10
CA TYR A 462 31.77 -2.25 5.16
C TYR A 462 31.96 -3.66 4.62
N ASN A 463 32.79 -4.44 5.30
CA ASN A 463 32.97 -5.87 5.08
C ASN A 463 31.68 -6.65 5.42
N SER A 464 31.38 -7.75 4.71
CA SER A 464 30.16 -8.55 4.90
C SER A 464 29.97 -9.04 6.33
N LYS A 465 31.09 -9.31 7.03
CA LYS A 465 31.15 -9.74 8.44
C LYS A 465 30.37 -8.82 9.38
N LEU A 466 30.28 -7.50 9.10
CA LEU A 466 29.44 -6.59 9.91
C LEU A 466 27.95 -6.92 9.78
N TRP A 467 27.50 -7.15 8.55
CA TRP A 467 26.10 -7.45 8.23
C TRP A 467 25.72 -8.85 8.71
N GLU A 468 26.65 -9.81 8.64
CA GLU A 468 26.50 -11.16 9.19
C GLU A 468 26.35 -11.15 10.72
N THR A 469 27.23 -10.41 11.43
CA THR A 469 27.11 -10.18 12.88
C THR A 469 25.76 -9.59 13.22
N SER A 470 25.34 -8.53 12.52
CA SER A 470 24.05 -7.86 12.76
C SER A 470 22.81 -8.68 12.39
N GLY A 471 22.94 -9.73 11.57
CA GLY A 471 21.83 -10.52 11.02
C GLY A 471 21.24 -9.98 9.71
N HIS A 472 21.60 -8.77 9.29
CA HIS A 472 21.09 -8.18 8.06
C HIS A 472 21.58 -8.91 6.80
N TRP A 473 22.71 -9.62 6.85
CA TRP A 473 23.15 -10.41 5.70
C TRP A 473 22.17 -11.54 5.34
N GLN A 474 21.62 -12.22 6.35
CA GLN A 474 20.69 -13.34 6.17
C GLN A 474 19.28 -12.90 5.74
N HIS A 475 18.90 -11.64 5.99
CA HIS A 475 17.55 -11.12 5.72
C HIS A 475 17.48 -10.04 4.64
N TYR A 476 18.62 -9.45 4.25
CA TYR A 476 18.65 -8.22 3.44
C TYR A 476 19.72 -8.19 2.34
N SER A 477 20.62 -9.17 2.25
CA SER A 477 21.73 -9.19 1.27
C SER A 477 21.29 -9.05 -0.19
N GLU A 478 20.16 -9.63 -0.58
CA GLU A 478 19.57 -9.47 -1.94
C GLU A 478 19.27 -7.99 -2.28
N ASN A 479 18.94 -7.18 -1.27
CA ASN A 479 18.65 -5.76 -1.37
C ASN A 479 19.88 -4.86 -1.09
N MET A 480 21.08 -5.43 -1.05
CA MET A 480 22.33 -4.69 -0.82
C MET A 480 23.18 -4.60 -2.11
N PHE A 481 23.94 -3.51 -2.24
CA PHE A 481 24.99 -3.42 -3.25
C PHE A 481 26.28 -3.99 -2.67
N SER A 482 26.60 -5.23 -3.00
CA SER A 482 27.83 -5.93 -2.60
C SER A 482 28.80 -6.10 -3.77
N PHE A 483 30.10 -6.05 -3.50
CA PHE A 483 31.18 -6.24 -4.46
C PHE A 483 32.39 -6.92 -3.80
N PRO A 484 33.14 -7.77 -4.54
CA PRO A 484 34.36 -8.38 -4.00
C PRO A 484 35.48 -7.35 -3.89
N VAL A 485 36.25 -7.43 -2.80
CA VAL A 485 37.51 -6.69 -2.62
C VAL A 485 38.54 -7.68 -2.08
N GLU A 486 39.57 -7.95 -2.88
CA GLU A 486 40.57 -8.98 -2.61
C GLU A 486 39.93 -10.38 -2.38
N GLN A 487 39.93 -10.88 -1.14
CA GLN A 487 39.36 -12.18 -0.76
C GLN A 487 38.04 -12.06 0.00
N ASP A 488 37.63 -10.85 0.38
CA ASP A 488 36.43 -10.58 1.17
C ASP A 488 35.32 -9.93 0.31
N ILE A 489 34.08 -10.01 0.78
CA ILE A 489 32.95 -9.28 0.20
C ILE A 489 32.74 -8.00 1.00
N PHE A 490 32.60 -6.87 0.31
CA PHE A 490 32.20 -5.59 0.89
C PHE A 490 30.84 -5.18 0.34
N ALA A 491 30.13 -4.32 1.08
CA ALA A 491 28.86 -3.76 0.67
C ALA A 491 28.70 -2.30 1.08
N LEU A 492 27.95 -1.55 0.28
CA LEU A 492 27.46 -0.23 0.65
C LEU A 492 26.43 -0.36 1.78
N LYS A 493 26.45 0.54 2.76
CA LYS A 493 25.51 0.49 3.91
C LYS A 493 24.04 0.70 3.47
N PRO A 494 23.10 -0.19 3.83
CA PRO A 494 21.66 0.00 3.63
C PRO A 494 20.96 0.72 4.81
N MET A 495 21.68 0.89 5.92
CA MET A 495 21.27 1.49 7.20
C MET A 495 22.51 1.84 8.05
N ASN A 496 22.40 2.72 9.04
CA ASN A 496 23.54 3.13 9.88
C ASN A 496 23.72 2.30 11.16
N CYS A 497 22.68 1.62 11.64
CA CYS A 497 22.62 0.99 12.97
C CYS A 497 23.81 0.09 13.33
N PRO A 498 24.25 -0.85 12.47
CA PRO A 498 25.43 -1.69 12.75
C PRO A 498 26.73 -0.89 12.93
N GLY A 499 26.89 0.23 12.23
CA GLY A 499 28.02 1.14 12.43
C GLY A 499 27.95 1.83 13.80
N HIS A 500 26.75 2.23 14.24
CA HIS A 500 26.56 2.87 15.56
C HIS A 500 26.78 1.89 16.71
N CYS A 501 26.50 0.60 16.51
CA CYS A 501 26.85 -0.45 17.47
C CYS A 501 28.38 -0.53 17.69
N LEU A 502 29.18 -0.41 16.63
CA LEU A 502 30.64 -0.32 16.75
C LEU A 502 31.10 0.96 17.47
N MET A 503 30.42 2.09 17.24
CA MET A 503 30.73 3.35 17.95
C MET A 503 30.36 3.28 19.43
N PHE A 504 29.28 2.57 19.80
CA PHE A 504 28.94 2.29 21.19
C PHE A 504 30.04 1.45 21.85
N SER A 505 30.42 0.32 21.24
CA SER A 505 31.38 -0.65 21.80
C SER A 505 32.85 -0.21 21.74
N HIS A 506 33.19 0.86 21.02
CA HIS A 506 34.56 1.38 20.91
C HIS A 506 35.25 1.64 22.26
N ARG A 507 34.48 1.99 23.30
CA ARG A 507 34.98 2.08 24.69
C ARG A 507 33.92 1.62 25.71
N PRO A 508 34.32 1.23 26.93
CA PRO A 508 33.39 0.99 28.02
C PRO A 508 32.45 2.18 28.25
N ARG A 509 31.19 1.87 28.57
CA ARG A 509 30.12 2.84 28.83
C ARG A 509 29.63 2.73 30.27
N SER A 510 29.27 3.86 30.87
CA SER A 510 28.61 3.92 32.19
C SER A 510 27.12 4.22 32.04
N TRP A 511 26.29 3.72 32.96
CA TRP A 511 24.88 4.10 33.06
C TRP A 511 24.65 5.62 33.11
N ARG A 512 25.63 6.39 33.61
CA ARG A 512 25.61 7.86 33.66
C ARG A 512 25.66 8.54 32.29
N GLU A 513 26.09 7.80 31.26
CA GLU A 513 26.14 8.26 29.87
C GLU A 513 24.88 7.89 29.09
N LEU A 514 23.93 7.17 29.71
CA LEU A 514 22.67 6.80 29.08
C LEU A 514 21.54 7.75 29.50
N PRO A 515 20.69 8.21 28.57
CA PRO A 515 20.61 7.79 27.17
C PRO A 515 21.67 8.44 26.27
N LEU A 516 22.42 7.62 25.52
CA LEU A 516 23.37 8.07 24.49
C LEU A 516 22.64 8.17 23.15
N ARG A 517 22.66 9.36 22.53
CA ARG A 517 21.84 9.66 21.35
C ARG A 517 22.72 10.02 20.15
N LEU A 518 22.88 9.08 19.20
CA LEU A 518 23.70 9.28 17.99
C LEU A 518 22.82 9.57 16.79
N ALA A 519 23.11 10.63 16.03
CA ALA A 519 22.43 10.97 14.76
C ALA A 519 23.42 10.92 13.59
N ASP A 520 23.05 10.29 12.47
CA ASP A 520 23.93 10.07 11.32
C ASP A 520 23.18 10.33 10.01
N PHE A 521 23.56 11.43 9.38
CA PHE A 521 23.02 11.88 8.11
C PHE A 521 23.81 11.31 6.92
N GLY A 522 24.44 10.14 7.09
CA GLY A 522 25.21 9.46 6.07
C GLY A 522 24.36 8.92 4.92
N VAL A 523 25.00 8.74 3.77
CA VAL A 523 24.35 8.24 2.55
C VAL A 523 24.12 6.73 2.65
N LEU A 524 22.90 6.30 2.38
CA LEU A 524 22.46 4.91 2.39
C LEU A 524 22.15 4.42 0.97
N HIS A 525 22.36 3.12 0.75
CA HIS A 525 22.15 2.47 -0.54
C HIS A 525 21.37 1.16 -0.42
N ARG A 526 20.29 1.02 -1.19
CA ARG A 526 19.46 -0.20 -1.29
C ARG A 526 19.29 -0.60 -2.74
N ASN A 527 19.53 -1.86 -3.07
CA ASN A 527 19.42 -2.42 -4.42
C ASN A 527 17.95 -2.69 -4.80
N GLU A 528 17.13 -1.64 -4.76
CA GLU A 528 15.73 -1.69 -5.16
C GLU A 528 15.58 -2.18 -6.61
N LEU A 529 14.59 -3.03 -6.88
CA LEU A 529 14.29 -3.53 -8.22
C LEU A 529 13.94 -2.37 -9.16
N SER A 530 14.54 -2.35 -10.36
CA SER A 530 14.43 -1.23 -11.31
C SER A 530 12.99 -0.83 -11.65
N GLY A 531 12.10 -1.81 -11.82
CA GLY A 531 10.66 -1.61 -12.08
C GLY A 531 9.86 -1.03 -10.91
N THR A 532 10.44 -0.93 -9.71
CA THR A 532 9.81 -0.33 -8.52
C THR A 532 10.22 1.11 -8.25
N LEU A 533 11.25 1.61 -8.95
CA LEU A 533 11.77 2.97 -8.77
C LEU A 533 10.74 4.01 -9.23
N THR A 534 10.52 5.03 -8.42
CA THR A 534 9.49 6.05 -8.69
C THR A 534 9.94 7.42 -8.20
N GLY A 535 10.54 8.20 -9.11
CA GLY A 535 11.00 9.56 -8.82
C GLY A 535 11.83 9.60 -7.53
N LEU A 536 11.48 10.51 -6.63
CA LEU A 536 12.10 10.65 -5.32
C LEU A 536 11.45 9.77 -4.21
N THR A 537 10.28 9.17 -4.43
CA THR A 537 9.57 8.41 -3.38
C THR A 537 10.12 7.00 -3.15
N ARG A 538 10.78 6.40 -4.16
CA ARG A 538 11.54 5.14 -4.05
C ARG A 538 12.79 5.19 -4.93
N VAL A 539 13.94 5.23 -4.27
CA VAL A 539 15.28 5.50 -4.81
C VAL A 539 16.29 4.46 -4.28
N ARG A 540 17.41 4.30 -4.99
CA ARG A 540 18.52 3.40 -4.63
C ARG A 540 19.56 4.07 -3.74
N ARG A 541 19.87 5.34 -3.99
CA ARG A 541 20.65 6.22 -3.09
C ARG A 541 19.67 7.12 -2.34
N PHE A 542 19.82 7.21 -1.03
CA PHE A 542 19.07 8.17 -0.22
C PHE A 542 19.88 8.63 0.99
N GLN A 543 19.44 9.71 1.62
CA GLN A 543 19.96 10.16 2.90
C GLN A 543 18.80 10.29 3.88
N GLN A 544 18.96 9.77 5.10
CA GLN A 544 17.93 9.74 6.13
C GLN A 544 18.36 10.59 7.31
N ASP A 545 17.40 11.18 8.02
CA ASP A 545 17.62 11.79 9.33
C ASP A 545 17.70 10.70 10.42
N ASP A 546 18.62 9.75 10.24
CA ASP A 546 18.69 8.49 10.96
C ASP A 546 19.35 8.66 12.33
N ALA A 547 18.78 8.08 13.38
CA ALA A 547 19.37 8.14 14.71
C ALA A 547 19.07 6.91 15.58
N HIS A 548 20.02 6.65 16.49
CA HIS A 548 20.01 5.53 17.41
C HIS A 548 20.21 6.03 18.83
N ILE A 549 19.22 5.78 19.68
CA ILE A 549 19.31 6.05 21.12
C ILE A 549 19.64 4.74 21.83
N PHE A 550 20.77 4.70 22.53
CA PHE A 550 21.12 3.62 23.44
C PHE A 550 20.68 4.02 24.83
N CYS A 551 19.75 3.27 25.42
CA CYS A 551 19.15 3.59 26.72
C CYS A 551 19.02 2.35 27.61
N ALA A 552 18.79 2.54 28.90
CA ALA A 552 18.41 1.46 29.80
C ALA A 552 16.91 1.11 29.65
N MET A 553 16.50 -0.11 30.02
CA MET A 553 15.10 -0.54 30.00
C MET A 553 14.13 0.40 30.76
N GLU A 554 14.62 1.04 31.83
CA GLU A 554 13.86 2.02 32.64
C GLU A 554 13.67 3.39 31.95
N GLN A 555 14.40 3.66 30.85
CA GLN A 555 14.39 4.94 30.14
C GLN A 555 13.53 4.94 28.86
N ILE A 556 13.06 3.77 28.40
CA ILE A 556 12.36 3.61 27.11
C ILE A 556 11.15 4.55 26.99
N GLU A 557 10.27 4.57 27.99
CA GLU A 557 9.03 5.37 28.01
C GLU A 557 9.31 6.88 27.91
N MET A 558 10.35 7.36 28.61
CA MET A 558 10.80 8.75 28.55
C MET A 558 11.35 9.13 27.17
N GLU A 559 12.17 8.26 26.56
CA GLU A 559 12.72 8.50 25.22
C GLU A 559 11.64 8.37 24.13
N MET A 560 10.67 7.47 24.27
CA MET A 560 9.49 7.39 23.38
C MET A 560 8.71 8.69 23.37
N LYS A 561 8.40 9.24 24.55
CA LYS A 561 7.73 10.53 24.68
C LYS A 561 8.53 11.64 24.00
N GLY A 562 9.85 11.71 24.24
CA GLY A 562 10.74 12.65 23.57
C GLY A 562 10.76 12.50 22.03
N CYS A 563 10.68 11.28 21.50
CA CYS A 563 10.57 11.04 20.06
C CYS A 563 9.20 11.47 19.49
N LEU A 564 8.10 11.24 20.19
CA LEU A 564 6.75 11.64 19.76
C LEU A 564 6.56 13.18 19.82
N ASP A 565 7.08 13.85 20.85
CA ASP A 565 7.09 15.31 20.93
C ASP A 565 7.98 15.94 19.84
N PHE A 566 9.13 15.33 19.52
CA PHE A 566 9.93 15.75 18.36
C PHE A 566 9.13 15.60 17.06
N LEU A 567 8.49 14.44 16.82
CA LEU A 567 7.66 14.24 15.64
C LEU A 567 6.59 15.33 15.48
N ARG A 568 5.82 15.62 16.54
CA ARG A 568 4.80 16.70 16.55
C ARG A 568 5.42 18.03 16.13
N SER A 569 6.49 18.46 16.79
CA SER A 569 7.14 19.75 16.54
C SER A 569 7.66 19.94 15.10
N VAL A 570 8.11 18.86 14.42
CA VAL A 570 8.55 18.93 13.02
C VAL A 570 7.37 18.93 12.05
N TYR A 571 6.34 18.13 12.32
CA TYR A 571 5.20 18.00 11.41
C TYR A 571 4.27 19.22 11.47
N ASP A 572 4.17 19.89 12.62
CA ASP A 572 3.45 21.16 12.78
C ASP A 572 4.04 22.28 11.89
N VAL A 573 5.37 22.36 11.74
CA VAL A 573 6.06 23.33 10.86
C VAL A 573 5.64 23.15 9.40
N PHE A 574 5.50 21.91 8.93
CA PHE A 574 5.01 21.62 7.58
C PHE A 574 3.47 21.71 7.46
N GLY A 575 2.75 21.62 8.57
CA GLY A 575 1.29 21.54 8.62
C GLY A 575 0.74 20.15 8.30
N PHE A 576 1.52 19.09 8.55
CA PHE A 576 1.10 17.72 8.29
C PHE A 576 0.23 17.16 9.41
N SER A 577 -0.88 16.51 9.02
CA SER A 577 -1.61 15.60 9.92
C SER A 577 -1.09 14.18 9.76
N PHE A 578 -1.10 13.41 10.84
CA PHE A 578 -0.55 12.06 10.86
C PHE A 578 -1.47 11.06 11.56
N GLN A 579 -1.25 9.77 11.29
CA GLN A 579 -1.86 8.65 12.00
C GLN A 579 -0.78 7.76 12.59
N LEU A 580 -0.99 7.33 13.83
CA LEU A 580 -0.09 6.45 14.57
C LEU A 580 -0.58 5.00 14.49
N PHE A 581 0.34 4.08 14.20
CA PHE A 581 0.07 2.64 14.19
C PHE A 581 1.04 1.92 15.12
N LEU A 582 0.51 1.12 16.04
CA LEU A 582 1.30 0.21 16.88
C LEU A 582 1.44 -1.14 16.18
N SER A 583 2.63 -1.42 15.66
CA SER A 583 2.93 -2.63 14.90
C SER A 583 3.62 -3.67 15.80
N THR A 584 2.87 -4.72 16.14
CA THR A 584 3.24 -5.74 17.15
C THR A 584 3.91 -6.97 16.55
N ARG A 585 4.38 -7.88 17.42
CA ARG A 585 5.19 -9.08 17.13
C ARG A 585 4.73 -9.87 15.90
N PRO A 586 5.57 -9.99 14.85
CA PRO A 586 5.29 -10.82 13.67
C PRO A 586 5.37 -12.32 14.00
N GLU A 587 4.86 -13.19 13.11
CA GLU A 587 4.99 -14.64 13.24
C GLU A 587 6.46 -15.11 13.34
N LYS A 588 7.37 -14.39 12.67
CA LYS A 588 8.82 -14.64 12.66
C LYS A 588 9.53 -13.53 13.44
N PHE A 589 9.68 -13.73 14.75
CA PHE A 589 10.36 -12.81 15.66
C PHE A 589 11.59 -13.44 16.30
N LEU A 590 12.49 -12.62 16.84
CA LEU A 590 13.64 -13.03 17.64
C LEU A 590 13.52 -12.52 19.09
N GLY A 591 14.12 -13.25 20.03
CA GLY A 591 14.15 -12.90 21.46
C GLY A 591 12.98 -13.44 22.27
N ASP A 592 12.99 -13.16 23.58
CA ASP A 592 12.04 -13.72 24.52
C ASP A 592 10.67 -13.07 24.45
N ILE A 593 9.61 -13.89 24.52
CA ILE A 593 8.20 -13.46 24.52
C ILE A 593 7.92 -12.42 25.62
N ALA A 594 8.51 -12.58 26.80
CA ALA A 594 8.32 -11.64 27.92
C ALA A 594 8.89 -10.24 27.65
N ILE A 595 10.02 -10.14 26.93
CA ILE A 595 10.62 -8.85 26.53
C ILE A 595 9.71 -8.17 25.51
N TRP A 596 9.19 -8.93 24.55
CA TRP A 596 8.22 -8.45 23.57
C TRP A 596 6.93 -7.94 24.22
N ASP A 597 6.32 -8.72 25.12
CA ASP A 597 5.09 -8.35 25.79
C ASP A 597 5.28 -7.09 26.68
N GLN A 598 6.47 -6.92 27.28
CA GLN A 598 6.85 -5.69 27.99
C GLN A 598 7.02 -4.49 27.04
N ALA A 599 7.72 -4.68 25.92
CA ALA A 599 8.01 -3.64 24.95
C ALA A 599 6.73 -3.13 24.25
N GLU A 600 5.83 -4.03 23.85
CA GLU A 600 4.53 -3.68 23.27
C GLU A 600 3.70 -2.85 24.25
N LYS A 601 3.67 -3.23 25.54
CA LYS A 601 2.97 -2.49 26.58
C LYS A 601 3.58 -1.11 26.87
N GLN A 602 4.91 -0.97 26.83
CA GLN A 602 5.57 0.33 26.98
C GLN A 602 5.27 1.27 25.80
N LEU A 603 5.22 0.76 24.57
CA LEU A 603 4.80 1.55 23.41
C LEU A 603 3.31 1.92 23.47
N GLU A 604 2.44 1.00 23.88
CA GLU A 604 1.00 1.26 24.10
C GLU A 604 0.78 2.36 25.15
N ASN A 605 1.46 2.28 26.31
CA ASN A 605 1.44 3.33 27.33
C ASN A 605 1.89 4.69 26.77
N SER A 606 3.02 4.71 26.05
CA SER A 606 3.59 5.93 25.46
C SER A 606 2.63 6.60 24.47
N LEU A 607 1.94 5.79 23.64
CA LEU A 607 0.92 6.27 22.71
C LEU A 607 -0.33 6.80 23.43
N ASN A 608 -0.77 6.13 24.49
CA ASN A 608 -1.91 6.55 25.29
C ASN A 608 -1.64 7.86 26.05
N GLU A 609 -0.44 8.07 26.59
CA GLU A 609 -0.06 9.33 27.25
C GLU A 609 0.09 10.48 26.25
N PHE A 610 0.55 10.21 25.02
CA PHE A 610 0.70 11.22 23.97
C PHE A 610 -0.63 11.85 23.51
N GLY A 611 -1.76 11.16 23.76
CA GLY A 611 -3.12 11.67 23.61
C GLY A 611 -3.69 11.69 22.19
N GLU A 612 -2.92 11.26 21.19
CA GLU A 612 -3.39 11.17 19.80
C GLU A 612 -4.05 9.82 19.48
N PRO A 613 -5.09 9.77 18.62
CA PRO A 613 -5.68 8.52 18.18
C PRO A 613 -4.69 7.62 17.42
N TRP A 614 -4.51 6.39 17.90
CA TRP A 614 -3.67 5.36 17.29
C TRP A 614 -4.48 4.11 16.92
N LYS A 615 -3.92 3.26 16.05
CA LYS A 615 -4.51 1.97 15.63
C LYS A 615 -3.53 0.83 15.84
N LEU A 616 -4.04 -0.34 16.22
CA LEU A 616 -3.23 -1.55 16.26
C LEU A 616 -2.99 -2.09 14.83
N ASN A 617 -1.78 -2.56 14.55
CA ASN A 617 -1.38 -3.17 13.27
C ASN A 617 -0.75 -4.55 13.55
N PRO A 618 -1.56 -5.58 13.84
CA PRO A 618 -1.06 -6.84 14.39
C PRO A 618 -0.08 -7.56 13.46
N GLY A 619 1.09 -7.93 13.97
CA GLY A 619 2.07 -8.74 13.25
C GLY A 619 2.93 -8.01 12.22
N ASP A 620 2.84 -6.69 12.12
CA ASP A 620 3.67 -5.87 11.21
C ASP A 620 4.94 -5.31 11.87
N GLY A 621 5.26 -5.72 13.11
CA GLY A 621 6.50 -5.34 13.82
C GLY A 621 7.77 -5.81 13.10
N ALA A 622 8.91 -5.18 13.41
CA ALA A 622 10.20 -5.64 12.88
C ALA A 622 10.58 -6.98 13.53
N PHE A 623 11.42 -7.80 12.90
CA PHE A 623 11.79 -9.11 13.47
C PHE A 623 12.57 -9.02 14.81
N TYR A 624 13.08 -7.84 15.14
CA TYR A 624 13.87 -7.54 16.35
C TYR A 624 13.14 -6.76 17.44
N GLY A 625 11.93 -6.26 17.18
CA GLY A 625 11.12 -5.56 18.17
C GLY A 625 9.90 -4.83 17.57
N PRO A 626 8.97 -4.35 18.43
CA PRO A 626 7.78 -3.64 18.00
C PRO A 626 8.12 -2.20 17.56
N LYS A 627 7.25 -1.60 16.75
CA LYS A 627 7.43 -0.25 16.21
C LYS A 627 6.17 0.59 16.22
N ILE A 628 6.36 1.91 16.34
CA ILE A 628 5.36 2.92 16.03
C ILE A 628 5.61 3.35 14.58
N ASP A 629 4.64 3.10 13.70
CA ASP A 629 4.65 3.59 12.33
C ASP A 629 3.80 4.84 12.20
N ILE A 630 4.38 5.89 11.64
CA ILE A 630 3.70 7.17 11.47
C ILE A 630 3.40 7.38 9.98
N LYS A 631 2.11 7.49 9.66
CA LYS A 631 1.62 7.76 8.31
C LYS A 631 1.16 9.21 8.19
N ILE A 632 1.89 10.01 7.43
CA ILE A 632 1.56 11.40 7.10
C ILE A 632 0.44 11.43 6.05
N LYS A 633 -0.56 12.28 6.24
CA LYS A 633 -1.57 12.59 5.21
C LYS A 633 -1.14 13.81 4.38
N ASP A 634 -1.06 13.65 3.07
CA ASP A 634 -0.79 14.77 2.16
C ASP A 634 -2.06 15.59 1.83
N ALA A 635 -1.87 16.75 1.17
CA ALA A 635 -2.96 17.66 0.76
C ALA A 635 -4.03 17.05 -0.16
N ILE A 636 -3.79 15.89 -0.79
CA ILE A 636 -4.81 15.16 -1.57
C ILE A 636 -5.32 13.89 -0.87
N GLY A 637 -4.97 13.73 0.40
CA GLY A 637 -5.53 12.71 1.29
C GLY A 637 -4.86 11.34 1.24
N ARG A 638 -3.72 11.18 0.54
CA ARG A 638 -2.97 9.92 0.56
C ARG A 638 -2.11 9.84 1.82
N TYR A 639 -1.92 8.62 2.32
CA TYR A 639 -1.08 8.33 3.46
C TYR A 639 0.30 7.83 3.02
N HIS A 640 1.36 8.46 3.54
CA HIS A 640 2.76 8.08 3.30
C HIS A 640 3.42 7.72 4.62
N GLN A 641 4.04 6.54 4.71
CA GLN A 641 4.87 6.18 5.86
C GLN A 641 6.25 6.86 5.70
N CYS A 642 6.61 7.68 6.68
CA CYS A 642 7.82 8.50 6.66
C CYS A 642 8.63 8.31 7.94
N ALA A 643 8.11 8.80 9.07
CA ALA A 643 8.71 8.52 10.37
C ALA A 643 8.39 7.11 10.86
N THR A 644 9.30 6.61 11.67
CA THR A 644 9.19 5.35 12.38
C THR A 644 10.01 5.43 13.66
N ILE A 645 9.52 4.81 14.73
CA ILE A 645 10.24 4.67 16.00
C ILE A 645 10.18 3.18 16.34
N GLN A 646 11.32 2.51 16.39
CA GLN A 646 11.42 1.05 16.50
C GLN A 646 12.32 0.66 17.66
N LEU A 647 11.87 -0.29 18.48
CA LEU A 647 12.70 -0.86 19.54
C LEU A 647 13.50 -2.06 18.98
N ASP A 648 14.77 -2.16 19.36
CA ASP A 648 15.63 -3.29 19.02
C ASP A 648 16.36 -3.80 20.26
N PHE A 649 16.05 -5.05 20.60
CA PHE A 649 16.65 -5.83 21.69
C PHE A 649 17.69 -6.85 21.18
N GLN A 650 17.79 -7.03 19.86
CA GLN A 650 18.64 -8.03 19.19
C GLN A 650 20.04 -7.49 18.86
N LEU A 651 20.16 -6.30 18.28
CA LEU A 651 21.47 -5.71 17.96
C LEU A 651 22.38 -5.59 19.21
N PRO A 652 21.89 -5.16 20.39
CA PRO A 652 22.67 -5.20 21.63
C PRO A 652 23.22 -6.59 21.99
N ILE A 653 22.45 -7.65 21.75
CA ILE A 653 22.88 -9.03 22.01
C ILE A 653 23.91 -9.47 20.96
N ARG A 654 23.64 -9.22 19.67
CA ARG A 654 24.48 -9.67 18.55
C ARG A 654 25.84 -8.99 18.47
N PHE A 655 25.96 -7.77 19.00
CA PHE A 655 27.23 -7.03 19.13
C PHE A 655 27.84 -7.11 20.55
N ASP A 656 27.24 -7.88 21.46
CA ASP A 656 27.58 -7.94 22.89
C ASP A 656 27.77 -6.57 23.57
N LEU A 657 26.87 -5.64 23.26
CA LEU A 657 26.88 -4.30 23.83
C LEU A 657 26.55 -4.37 25.32
N SER A 658 27.36 -3.72 26.14
CA SER A 658 27.14 -3.63 27.59
C SER A 658 27.57 -2.27 28.16
N PHE A 659 26.98 -1.90 29.29
CA PHE A 659 27.37 -0.75 30.10
C PHE A 659 27.48 -1.15 31.57
N VAL A 660 28.29 -0.41 32.33
CA VAL A 660 28.46 -0.60 33.77
C VAL A 660 27.32 0.09 34.50
N GLY A 661 26.60 -0.69 35.32
CA GLY A 661 25.45 -0.27 36.13
C GLY A 661 25.82 0.59 37.33
N LYS A 662 24.86 0.76 38.25
CA LYS A 662 25.01 1.60 39.45
C LYS A 662 26.06 1.01 40.41
N ASP A 663 26.14 -0.32 40.47
CA ASP A 663 27.17 -1.08 41.17
C ASP A 663 28.25 -1.56 40.19
N ALA A 664 29.52 -1.58 40.61
CA ALA A 664 30.66 -1.73 39.70
C ALA A 664 30.75 -3.10 38.98
N ASP A 665 30.15 -4.14 39.56
CA ASP A 665 30.08 -5.49 38.98
C ASP A 665 28.79 -5.74 38.17
N ASP A 666 27.84 -4.81 38.17
CA ASP A 666 26.61 -4.92 37.38
C ASP A 666 26.87 -4.54 35.92
N LYS A 667 26.73 -5.52 35.01
CA LYS A 667 26.82 -5.30 33.56
C LYS A 667 25.46 -5.51 32.92
N ALA A 668 24.83 -4.40 32.56
CA ALA A 668 23.56 -4.38 31.84
C ALA A 668 23.77 -4.21 30.32
N ARG A 669 22.80 -4.65 29.52
CA ARG A 669 22.76 -4.40 28.07
C ARG A 669 21.84 -3.21 27.77
N PRO A 670 22.22 -2.30 26.85
CA PRO A 670 21.34 -1.23 26.42
C PRO A 670 20.22 -1.77 25.52
N VAL A 671 19.16 -0.99 25.37
CA VAL A 671 18.15 -1.13 24.32
C VAL A 671 18.40 -0.05 23.28
N ILE A 672 18.21 -0.37 21.99
CA ILE A 672 18.35 0.61 20.90
C ILE A 672 16.95 1.06 20.46
N ILE A 673 16.78 2.38 20.35
CA ILE A 673 15.66 2.99 19.67
C ILE A 673 16.16 3.47 18.32
N HIS A 674 15.67 2.87 17.24
CA HIS A 674 15.88 3.34 15.87
C HIS A 674 14.81 4.37 15.55
N ARG A 675 15.20 5.54 15.03
CA ARG A 675 14.21 6.53 14.61
C ARG A 675 14.65 7.41 13.46
N ALA A 676 13.66 7.89 12.72
CA ALA A 676 13.75 8.95 11.72
C ALA A 676 12.44 9.75 11.75
N ILE A 677 12.49 11.07 11.54
CA ILE A 677 11.33 11.97 11.59
C ILE A 677 10.93 12.40 10.18
N LEU A 678 11.89 12.80 9.35
CA LEU A 678 11.64 13.03 7.92
C LEU A 678 11.57 11.71 7.15
N GLY A 679 12.34 10.70 7.56
CA GLY A 679 12.65 9.55 6.73
C GLY A 679 13.75 9.95 5.74
N SER A 680 13.69 9.49 4.49
CA SER A 680 14.63 9.98 3.49
C SER A 680 14.30 11.42 3.04
N VAL A 681 15.34 12.25 2.95
CA VAL A 681 15.22 13.64 2.47
C VAL A 681 14.64 13.68 1.06
N GLU A 682 15.02 12.72 0.20
CA GLU A 682 14.41 12.53 -1.12
C GLU A 682 12.88 12.35 -1.03
N ARG A 683 12.40 11.41 -0.21
CA ARG A 683 10.97 11.14 -0.07
C ARG A 683 10.24 12.34 0.53
N MET A 684 10.85 13.03 1.50
CA MET A 684 10.28 14.23 2.09
C MET A 684 10.15 15.38 1.08
N ILE A 685 11.19 15.65 0.27
CA ILE A 685 11.10 16.61 -0.85
C ILE A 685 9.97 16.23 -1.80
N ALA A 686 9.82 14.95 -2.14
CA ALA A 686 8.72 14.48 -2.96
C ALA A 686 7.37 14.87 -2.35
N ILE A 687 7.10 14.44 -1.12
CA ILE A 687 5.83 14.65 -0.42
C ILE A 687 5.53 16.14 -0.27
N LEU A 688 6.50 16.96 0.13
CA LEU A 688 6.35 18.42 0.22
C LEU A 688 6.03 19.06 -1.14
N THR A 689 6.65 18.58 -2.22
CA THR A 689 6.36 19.05 -3.60
C THR A 689 4.90 18.80 -3.95
N GLU A 690 4.36 17.60 -3.69
CA GLU A 690 2.98 17.24 -4.03
C GLU A 690 1.96 17.91 -3.09
N ASN A 691 2.32 18.05 -1.80
CA ASN A 691 1.52 18.72 -0.78
C ASN A 691 1.29 20.20 -1.10
N TYR A 692 2.37 20.94 -1.37
CA TYR A 692 2.30 22.35 -1.73
C TYR A 692 1.98 22.60 -3.21
N ALA A 693 1.85 21.55 -4.04
CA ALA A 693 1.70 21.68 -5.50
C ALA A 693 2.79 22.58 -6.14
N GLY A 694 4.02 22.51 -5.60
CA GLY A 694 5.14 23.37 -5.99
C GLY A 694 5.07 24.83 -5.50
N LYS A 695 4.03 25.23 -4.75
CA LYS A 695 3.93 26.55 -4.08
C LYS A 695 4.65 26.53 -2.72
N TRP A 696 5.97 26.41 -2.72
CA TRP A 696 6.78 26.33 -1.51
C TRP A 696 6.53 27.49 -0.52
N PRO A 697 6.52 27.25 0.80
CA PRO A 697 6.53 28.33 1.80
C PRO A 697 7.86 29.08 1.72
N LEU A 698 7.87 30.36 2.11
CA LEU A 698 9.01 31.26 1.92
C LEU A 698 10.34 30.64 2.38
N TRP A 699 10.36 30.03 3.58
CA TRP A 699 11.59 29.53 4.17
C TRP A 699 12.23 28.33 3.43
N LEU A 700 11.44 27.52 2.71
CA LEU A 700 11.93 26.42 1.86
C LEU A 700 12.14 26.82 0.40
N SER A 701 11.42 27.84 -0.07
CA SER A 701 11.34 28.13 -1.50
C SER A 701 12.70 28.39 -2.12
N PRO A 702 13.05 27.73 -3.25
CA PRO A 702 14.26 28.05 -3.99
C PRO A 702 14.09 29.28 -4.92
N ARG A 703 12.99 30.02 -4.78
CA ARG A 703 12.59 31.21 -5.54
C ARG A 703 11.89 32.18 -4.58
N GLN A 704 12.64 32.81 -3.68
CA GLN A 704 12.05 33.64 -2.62
C GLN A 704 11.69 35.03 -3.13
N VAL A 705 12.59 35.65 -3.88
CA VAL A 705 12.48 37.05 -4.31
C VAL A 705 12.83 37.19 -5.80
N MET A 706 12.03 37.92 -6.56
CA MET A 706 12.34 38.33 -7.94
C MET A 706 12.34 39.85 -8.06
N LEU A 707 13.47 40.43 -8.46
CA LEU A 707 13.61 41.85 -8.77
C LEU A 707 13.25 42.12 -10.23
N VAL A 708 12.34 43.07 -10.47
CA VAL A 708 11.86 43.41 -11.82
C VAL A 708 12.00 44.92 -12.07
N PRO A 709 13.04 45.37 -12.79
CA PRO A 709 13.15 46.76 -13.20
C PRO A 709 12.10 47.12 -14.26
N VAL A 710 11.52 48.33 -14.14
CA VAL A 710 10.53 48.86 -15.08
C VAL A 710 11.14 49.15 -16.46
N ASN A 711 12.42 49.51 -16.53
CA ASN A 711 13.16 49.86 -17.73
C ASN A 711 14.67 49.52 -17.58
N PRO A 712 15.50 49.63 -18.64
CA PRO A 712 16.93 49.34 -18.55
C PRO A 712 17.77 50.28 -17.67
N SER A 713 17.36 51.53 -17.43
CA SER A 713 18.12 52.49 -16.56
C SER A 713 18.10 52.12 -15.06
N LEU A 714 17.33 51.10 -14.72
CA LEU A 714 17.12 50.60 -13.36
C LEU A 714 17.76 49.23 -13.11
N GLU A 715 18.41 48.62 -14.11
CA GLU A 715 19.05 47.30 -13.98
C GLU A 715 20.15 47.28 -12.91
N GLU A 716 20.96 48.34 -12.80
CA GLU A 716 21.99 48.46 -11.75
C GLU A 716 21.37 48.52 -10.34
N TYR A 717 20.25 49.23 -10.18
CA TYR A 717 19.54 49.29 -8.91
C TYR A 717 18.88 47.95 -8.57
N ALA A 718 18.27 47.28 -9.55
CA ALA A 718 17.72 45.94 -9.39
C ALA A 718 18.79 44.92 -8.97
N LYS A 719 20.00 44.97 -9.55
CA LYS A 719 21.15 44.14 -9.12
C LYS A 719 21.57 44.46 -7.69
N ALA A 720 21.80 45.73 -7.36
CA ALA A 720 22.25 46.14 -6.02
C ALA A 720 21.23 45.78 -4.91
N VAL A 721 19.92 45.81 -5.20
CA VAL A 721 18.90 45.32 -4.26
C VAL A 721 18.88 43.79 -4.22
N CYS A 722 19.02 43.11 -5.35
CA CYS A 722 19.13 41.64 -5.40
C CYS A 722 20.33 41.13 -4.56
N GLU A 723 21.48 41.79 -4.68
CA GLU A 723 22.70 41.49 -3.90
C GLU A 723 22.44 41.64 -2.39
N GLN A 724 21.79 42.70 -1.93
CA GLN A 724 21.38 42.86 -0.51
C GLN A 724 20.51 41.70 -0.01
N PHE A 725 19.57 41.19 -0.82
CA PHE A 725 18.77 40.03 -0.45
C PHE A 725 19.60 38.73 -0.41
N VAL A 726 20.55 38.54 -1.34
CA VAL A 726 21.47 37.38 -1.33
C VAL A 726 22.40 37.42 -0.12
N GLU A 727 22.95 38.59 0.24
CA GLU A 727 23.76 38.79 1.44
C GLU A 727 22.99 38.51 2.74
N ALA A 728 21.68 38.82 2.77
CA ALA A 728 20.77 38.42 3.85
C ALA A 728 20.33 36.94 3.79
N GLY A 729 20.89 36.14 2.89
CA GLY A 729 20.65 34.70 2.77
C GLY A 729 19.35 34.32 2.05
N PHE A 730 18.81 35.17 1.18
CA PHE A 730 17.65 34.85 0.35
C PHE A 730 18.04 34.35 -1.04
N MET A 731 17.24 33.44 -1.58
CA MET A 731 17.21 33.07 -2.99
C MET A 731 16.52 34.17 -3.79
N ALA A 732 17.30 35.19 -4.17
CA ALA A 732 16.87 36.32 -4.98
C ALA A 732 17.44 36.24 -6.40
N ASP A 733 16.59 36.54 -7.39
CA ASP A 733 16.94 36.67 -8.81
C ASP A 733 16.52 38.05 -9.34
N ALA A 734 17.08 38.50 -10.47
CA ALA A 734 16.67 39.73 -11.16
C ALA A 734 16.35 39.48 -12.64
N ASP A 735 15.15 39.86 -13.11
CA ASP A 735 14.73 39.75 -14.51
C ASP A 735 15.18 40.99 -15.29
N LEU A 736 16.36 40.88 -15.91
CA LEU A 736 16.98 41.94 -16.71
C LEU A 736 16.68 41.80 -18.22
N ASP A 737 15.71 40.98 -18.64
CA ASP A 737 15.40 40.80 -20.06
C ASP A 737 14.70 42.05 -20.64
N SER A 738 15.47 42.95 -21.26
CA SER A 738 14.95 44.18 -21.87
C SER A 738 14.00 43.94 -23.06
N SER A 739 13.89 42.71 -23.58
CA SER A 739 12.92 42.34 -24.62
C SER A 739 11.50 42.07 -24.07
N CYS A 740 11.36 41.90 -22.75
CA CYS A 740 10.08 41.60 -22.10
C CYS A 740 9.44 42.81 -21.42
N LEU A 741 8.16 43.07 -21.74
CA LEU A 741 7.33 44.07 -21.04
C LEU A 741 7.19 43.72 -19.56
N LEU A 742 7.14 44.74 -18.69
CA LEU A 742 6.98 44.60 -17.22
C LEU A 742 5.90 43.60 -16.81
N ASN A 743 4.69 43.69 -17.38
CA ASN A 743 3.58 42.78 -17.05
C ASN A 743 3.87 41.33 -17.45
N LYS A 744 4.69 41.09 -18.48
CA LYS A 744 5.15 39.75 -18.89
C LYS A 744 6.20 39.24 -17.91
N LYS A 745 7.16 40.07 -17.47
CA LYS A 745 8.15 39.71 -16.43
C LYS A 745 7.48 39.31 -15.12
N VAL A 746 6.58 40.15 -14.60
CA VAL A 746 5.78 39.85 -13.40
C VAL A 746 5.03 38.53 -13.57
N ARG A 747 4.32 38.33 -14.70
CA ARG A 747 3.60 37.07 -14.98
C ARG A 747 4.54 35.86 -15.05
N ASN A 748 5.73 35.99 -15.64
CA ASN A 748 6.73 34.92 -15.69
C ASN A 748 7.18 34.53 -14.26
N ALA A 749 7.46 35.52 -13.41
CA ALA A 749 7.83 35.29 -12.02
C ALA A 749 6.71 34.64 -11.20
N GLN A 750 5.45 35.04 -11.42
CA GLN A 750 4.29 34.38 -10.83
C GLN A 750 4.15 32.92 -11.28
N LEU A 751 4.29 32.65 -12.59
CA LEU A 751 4.22 31.29 -13.13
C LEU A 751 5.36 30.41 -12.58
N ALA A 752 6.55 30.97 -12.43
CA ALA A 752 7.70 30.34 -11.79
C ALA A 752 7.56 30.20 -10.25
N GLN A 753 6.48 30.68 -9.64
CA GLN A 753 6.16 30.59 -8.21
C GLN A 753 7.13 31.35 -7.26
N TYR A 754 7.68 32.50 -7.68
CA TYR A 754 8.42 33.37 -6.75
C TYR A 754 7.51 33.92 -5.65
N ASN A 755 7.85 33.71 -4.37
CA ASN A 755 7.01 34.14 -3.23
C ASN A 755 6.71 35.64 -3.30
N PHE A 756 7.78 36.45 -3.47
CA PHE A 756 7.70 37.90 -3.59
C PHE A 756 8.32 38.40 -4.89
N ILE A 757 7.64 39.36 -5.52
CA ILE A 757 8.06 40.03 -6.76
C ILE A 757 8.18 41.51 -6.44
N LEU A 758 9.40 42.03 -6.53
CA LEU A 758 9.78 43.39 -6.16
C LEU A 758 10.00 44.21 -7.43
N VAL A 759 9.06 45.10 -7.75
CA VAL A 759 9.18 45.97 -8.93
C VAL A 759 9.93 47.24 -8.54
N VAL A 760 10.91 47.66 -9.34
CA VAL A 760 11.69 48.90 -9.11
C VAL A 760 11.54 49.87 -10.29
N GLY A 761 11.08 51.08 -9.97
CA GLY A 761 11.00 52.24 -10.86
C GLY A 761 12.02 53.33 -10.51
N GLU A 762 11.98 54.47 -11.21
CA GLU A 762 12.82 55.63 -10.89
C GLU A 762 12.46 56.24 -9.53
N LYS A 763 11.18 56.15 -9.11
CA LYS A 763 10.75 56.59 -7.78
C LYS A 763 11.41 55.75 -6.70
N GLU A 764 11.32 54.43 -6.84
CA GLU A 764 11.88 53.45 -5.93
C GLU A 764 13.41 53.58 -5.80
N LYS A 765 14.11 53.85 -6.91
CA LYS A 765 15.55 54.14 -6.92
C LYS A 765 15.90 55.41 -6.15
N MET A 766 15.09 56.47 -6.22
CA MET A 766 15.31 57.71 -5.47
C MET A 766 15.06 57.56 -3.95
N THR A 767 14.11 56.71 -3.55
CA THR A 767 13.72 56.52 -2.13
C THR A 767 14.37 55.31 -1.46
N ASN A 768 15.20 54.55 -2.19
CA ASN A 768 15.75 53.25 -1.80
C ASN A 768 14.66 52.27 -1.32
N SER A 769 13.61 52.13 -2.13
CA SER A 769 12.41 51.34 -1.86
C SER A 769 12.14 50.30 -2.96
N VAL A 770 11.11 49.49 -2.77
CA VAL A 770 10.61 48.51 -3.75
C VAL A 770 9.08 48.51 -3.75
N ASN A 771 8.46 48.27 -4.91
CA ASN A 771 7.03 47.98 -4.98
C ASN A 771 6.79 46.48 -4.78
N VAL A 772 6.25 46.09 -3.62
CA VAL A 772 6.12 44.68 -3.21
C VAL A 772 4.83 44.05 -3.74
N ARG A 773 4.96 42.86 -4.31
CA ARG A 773 3.86 42.01 -4.77
C ARG A 773 4.09 40.56 -4.37
N THR A 774 3.01 39.80 -4.16
CA THR A 774 3.08 38.35 -3.89
C THR A 774 2.88 37.52 -5.15
N ARG A 775 3.19 36.21 -5.11
CA ARG A 775 2.92 35.26 -6.20
C ARG A 775 1.48 35.29 -6.73
N ASP A 776 0.50 35.54 -5.87
CA ASP A 776 -0.92 35.61 -6.23
C ASP A 776 -1.38 37.04 -6.63
N ASN A 777 -0.42 37.94 -6.91
CA ASN A 777 -0.61 39.32 -7.38
C ASN A 777 -1.27 40.28 -6.36
N LYS A 778 -1.24 39.97 -5.05
CA LYS A 778 -1.57 40.93 -3.99
C LYS A 778 -0.47 42.02 -4.00
N VAL A 779 -0.86 43.28 -4.18
CA VAL A 779 0.06 44.43 -4.22
C VAL A 779 0.06 45.11 -2.86
N HIS A 780 1.22 45.22 -2.22
CA HIS A 780 1.37 45.84 -0.90
C HIS A 780 1.83 47.30 -0.99
N GLY A 781 2.27 47.74 -2.17
CA GLY A 781 2.70 49.11 -2.42
C GLY A 781 4.21 49.30 -2.31
N GLU A 782 4.63 50.56 -2.23
CA GLU A 782 6.03 50.95 -2.06
C GLU A 782 6.45 50.81 -0.58
N MET A 783 7.57 50.13 -0.32
CA MET A 783 8.16 49.99 1.01
C MET A 783 9.69 50.09 0.94
N PRO A 784 10.37 50.69 1.94
CA PRO A 784 11.84 50.74 1.99
C PRO A 784 12.47 49.34 1.93
N VAL A 785 13.59 49.20 1.20
CA VAL A 785 14.27 47.88 1.03
C VAL A 785 14.58 47.22 2.37
N ALA A 786 15.09 47.99 3.33
CA ALA A 786 15.44 47.51 4.67
C ALA A 786 14.22 46.99 5.47
N GLU A 787 13.05 47.60 5.30
CA GLU A 787 11.82 47.17 5.98
C GLU A 787 11.31 45.84 5.41
N VAL A 788 11.31 45.71 4.07
CA VAL A 788 10.94 44.46 3.38
C VAL A 788 11.88 43.34 3.76
N LEU A 789 13.19 43.60 3.76
CA LEU A 789 14.22 42.61 4.11
C LEU A 789 14.09 42.15 5.56
N ALA A 790 13.86 43.06 6.52
CA ALA A 790 13.60 42.71 7.91
C ALA A 790 12.32 41.87 8.07
N ARG A 791 11.23 42.24 7.38
CA ARG A 791 9.94 41.53 7.48
C ARG A 791 9.98 40.14 6.85
N LEU A 792 10.62 39.98 5.68
CA LEU A 792 10.86 38.67 5.08
C LEU A 792 11.79 37.81 5.93
N SER A 793 12.77 38.41 6.63
CA SER A 793 13.67 37.69 7.53
C SER A 793 12.90 37.10 8.72
N LEU A 794 12.00 37.88 9.33
CA LEU A 794 11.12 37.40 10.39
C LEU A 794 10.20 36.26 9.92
N LEU A 795 9.58 36.39 8.74
CA LEU A 795 8.71 35.35 8.16
C LEU A 795 9.47 34.06 7.81
N LYS A 796 10.74 34.18 7.39
CA LYS A 796 11.63 33.04 7.14
C LYS A 796 12.05 32.37 8.45
N GLN A 797 12.45 33.14 9.46
CA GLN A 797 12.87 32.63 10.78
C GLN A 797 11.73 31.97 11.55
N SER A 798 10.50 32.51 11.49
CA SER A 798 9.31 31.88 12.06
C SER A 798 8.79 30.66 11.26
N ARG A 799 9.50 30.27 10.19
CA ARG A 799 9.17 29.17 9.28
C ARG A 799 7.71 29.27 8.77
N CYS A 800 7.25 30.50 8.52
CA CYS A 800 5.84 30.79 8.24
C CYS A 800 5.35 30.05 6.98
N ARG A 801 4.21 29.35 7.11
CA ARG A 801 3.57 28.58 6.04
C ARG A 801 2.89 29.48 4.98
N CYS A 802 2.28 30.58 5.42
CA CYS A 802 1.52 31.52 4.59
C CYS A 802 2.16 32.91 4.53
N ALA A 803 3.47 32.97 4.28
CA ALA A 803 4.24 34.22 4.34
C ALA A 803 3.68 35.35 3.45
N GLU A 804 3.04 35.03 2.31
CA GLU A 804 2.40 36.00 1.43
C GLU A 804 1.06 36.56 1.94
N GLU A 805 0.42 35.86 2.87
CA GLU A 805 -0.85 36.28 3.48
C GLU A 805 -0.60 37.20 4.68
N GLU A 806 0.42 36.87 5.48
CA GLU A 806 0.90 37.60 6.68
C GLU A 806 1.77 38.84 6.37
N PHE A 807 2.20 39.00 5.11
CA PHE A 807 2.76 40.25 4.57
C PHE A 807 1.63 41.27 4.31
#